data_AF-A0A651HWV5-F1
#
_entry.id   AF-A0A651HWV5-F1
#
_cell.length_a   1.000
_cell.length_b   1.000
_cell.length_c   1.000
_cell.angle_alpha   90.00
_cell.angle_beta   90.00
_cell.angle_gamma   90.00
#
_symmetry.space_group_name_H-M   'P 1'
#
loop_
_entity.id
_entity.type
_entity.pdbx_description
1 polymer ?
#
loop_
_entity_poly.entity_id
_entity_poly.type
_entity_poly.pdbx_seq_one_letter_code
_entity_poly.pdbx_strand_id
1 'polypeptide(L)'
;MITKAFQIKIVLFLLIPFSSFATERSLIEFPMGQTEEVKKEVGLQGGKIMVEWPGGMWVRWNNGSDFVPKGTLKPLISSELSNYGDWINQNPEILDEPLECDIEKVEESFFRSAKGTSDSLSGHTVCALFFVNQINSPNPWTIGQQDQVMSNVALNLAWWAEQALLYEKEVSFEIKPYYFDDPVCQVTEDPTTAAGRSWAMEIMTALGYTRGTLNERQLDYTSDLIEEKESDWGFIAYIIRGAGSYRSNAQIFGPSTTVHFPAARSSLVFAHEVGHIFGLRDEYEELAYGTLNWTLHGLENLNADFRNLINAPCIMKTASLPIGLCCYNAVHLAWTQEVEELHILTEPEDAIFKVQYLNTSTNAVFQERLHQGHTILPLGRGQKVKLTGLDSIRVSSGVYTQPIWDMSGSHLVELTADGTIDQIEVQYLRMGDAQSFVEFGDVSTFIPSRKIQGLAEDQSGGIYILSNQGIGYFDGTQLMTFDIEIEVRPGEYITRYLGGNSILPVLHRENSKVIGGSLLANRPMAVIIENGQIAEFYESPQNFRQQGVYTSAVLTESDVLVASFSDGGLHFYHPDGTFQIVTTADGLPHNEVASLNQTSDGELLLAYDGGRTGMSFSGLFVMDPQTFLVEPYSGVPSYLQSRPIQKIKFFREHTTMAVITENQIHENSSGEWMIHTVPAPAVFDIDLFGNGQWLAGTSTGIHFQDETGRWMQRNVESGDFQENFVRAVLSSQQGLFLAGHQNYGLTAYFPGTIPTSADVETPKLGTLSIYPNPTKNSTISIRGLKEDGNYQLRIFDSQGKMKHQTSVNFQSSESNLSLDINLNAGLYFIEIGRENRMYSGAFLVVE
;
A
#
# COMPACT_ATOMS: atom_id res chain seq x y z
N MET A 1 8.93 -73.68 14.75
CA MET A 1 9.24 -73.46 16.17
C MET A 1 10.60 -72.81 16.27
N ILE A 2 10.61 -71.52 16.65
CA ILE A 2 11.53 -70.85 17.58
C ILE A 2 13.07 -70.93 17.34
N THR A 3 13.57 -69.80 16.83
CA THR A 3 14.80 -69.02 17.16
C THR A 3 16.23 -69.49 16.87
N LYS A 4 16.91 -68.54 16.20
CA LYS A 4 18.15 -67.81 16.55
C LYS A 4 19.48 -68.22 15.92
N ALA A 5 20.01 -67.19 15.23
CA ALA A 5 21.37 -66.65 15.27
C ALA A 5 22.46 -67.35 14.45
N PHE A 6 22.89 -66.66 13.40
CA PHE A 6 24.22 -66.83 12.81
C PHE A 6 24.86 -65.46 12.60
N GLN A 7 25.99 -65.24 13.28
CA GLN A 7 27.01 -64.28 12.88
C GLN A 7 27.74 -64.83 11.64
N ILE A 8 28.27 -63.96 10.77
CA ILE A 8 29.63 -64.11 10.19
C ILE A 8 30.04 -62.83 9.45
N LYS A 9 31.29 -62.45 9.69
CA LYS A 9 32.08 -61.38 9.10
C LYS A 9 32.37 -61.63 7.61
N ILE A 10 32.45 -60.57 6.81
CA ILE A 10 33.15 -60.61 5.53
C ILE A 10 34.37 -59.67 5.59
N VAL A 11 35.54 -60.26 5.34
CA VAL A 11 36.80 -59.58 5.00
C VAL A 11 36.92 -59.63 3.49
N LEU A 12 37.24 -58.50 2.85
CA LEU A 12 37.57 -58.44 1.43
C LEU A 12 38.85 -57.61 1.23
N PHE A 13 39.75 -58.10 0.38
CA PHE A 13 40.93 -57.37 -0.09
C PHE A 13 41.10 -57.58 -1.60
N LEU A 14 41.54 -56.50 -2.26
CA LEU A 14 42.27 -56.36 -3.55
C LEU A 14 41.52 -55.84 -4.80
N LEU A 15 41.83 -54.56 -5.08
CA LEU A 15 42.37 -53.95 -6.33
C LEU A 15 41.58 -53.98 -7.66
N ILE A 16 41.30 -52.79 -8.21
CA ILE A 16 41.66 -52.24 -9.56
C ILE A 16 41.03 -50.82 -9.74
N PRO A 17 41.58 -49.89 -10.57
CA PRO A 17 41.43 -48.44 -10.39
C PRO A 17 40.57 -47.68 -11.44
N PHE A 18 40.17 -46.46 -11.06
CA PHE A 18 39.71 -45.28 -11.85
C PHE A 18 38.61 -45.41 -12.93
N SER A 19 37.42 -44.83 -12.68
CA SER A 19 36.88 -43.63 -13.38
C SER A 19 35.37 -43.41 -13.17
N SER A 20 34.96 -42.14 -13.19
CA SER A 20 33.59 -41.56 -13.24
C SER A 20 32.68 -41.68 -12.00
N PHE A 21 32.46 -40.55 -11.32
CA PHE A 21 31.34 -40.36 -10.39
C PHE A 21 30.10 -39.90 -11.19
N ALA A 22 29.08 -40.76 -11.24
CA ALA A 22 27.69 -40.37 -11.37
C ALA A 22 27.02 -40.78 -10.04
N THR A 23 26.29 -39.86 -9.42
CA THR A 23 25.63 -40.03 -8.12
C THR A 23 24.42 -40.95 -8.25
N GLU A 24 24.54 -42.20 -7.80
CA GLU A 24 23.39 -43.07 -7.50
C GLU A 24 22.82 -42.73 -6.11
N ARG A 25 21.50 -42.50 -6.06
CA ARG A 25 20.73 -42.34 -4.82
C ARG A 25 20.31 -43.72 -4.31
N SER A 26 20.63 -44.03 -3.06
CA SER A 26 20.15 -45.24 -2.35
C SER A 26 18.71 -45.03 -1.85
N LEU A 27 17.82 -45.98 -2.16
CA LEU A 27 16.46 -46.10 -1.62
C LEU A 27 16.48 -47.07 -0.42
N ILE A 28 15.73 -46.75 0.64
CA ILE A 28 15.42 -47.68 1.74
C ILE A 28 13.92 -48.05 1.63
N GLU A 29 13.60 -49.33 1.55
CA GLU A 29 12.22 -49.86 1.50
C GLU A 29 11.81 -50.44 2.87
N PHE A 30 10.56 -50.19 3.29
CA PHE A 30 9.95 -50.79 4.48
C PHE A 30 8.91 -51.87 4.13
N PRO A 31 8.62 -52.84 5.03
CA PRO A 31 7.71 -53.95 4.74
C PRO A 31 6.23 -53.53 4.70
N MET A 32 5.51 -53.96 3.66
CA MET A 32 4.10 -53.68 3.31
C MET A 32 2.99 -54.01 4.35
N GLY A 33 3.32 -54.49 5.55
CA GLY A 33 2.36 -55.12 6.45
C GLY A 33 1.47 -54.19 7.28
N GLN A 34 1.88 -52.94 7.53
CA GLN A 34 1.21 -52.05 8.49
C GLN A 34 0.33 -50.96 7.85
N THR A 35 0.39 -50.81 6.52
CA THR A 35 -0.25 -49.69 5.80
C THR A 35 -1.77 -49.88 5.61
N GLU A 36 -2.28 -51.11 5.71
CA GLU A 36 -3.70 -51.41 5.50
C GLU A 36 -4.55 -51.31 6.78
N GLU A 37 -3.95 -51.47 7.97
CA GLU A 37 -4.66 -51.23 9.25
C GLU A 37 -4.92 -49.74 9.48
N VAL A 38 -3.94 -48.87 9.18
CA VAL A 38 -4.07 -47.41 9.32
C VAL A 38 -5.11 -46.83 8.35
N LYS A 39 -5.18 -47.33 7.11
CA LYS A 39 -6.20 -46.90 6.14
C LYS A 39 -7.63 -47.23 6.58
N LYS A 40 -7.81 -48.30 7.36
CA LYS A 40 -9.12 -48.77 7.79
C LYS A 40 -9.70 -47.94 8.94
N GLU A 41 -8.85 -47.35 9.79
CA GLU A 41 -9.28 -46.45 10.87
C GLU A 41 -9.56 -45.02 10.38
N VAL A 42 -8.83 -44.54 9.37
CA VAL A 42 -8.99 -43.16 8.86
C VAL A 42 -10.22 -43.01 7.94
N GLY A 43 -10.71 -44.10 7.37
CA GLY A 43 -11.78 -44.09 6.36
C GLY A 43 -13.23 -43.88 6.87
N LEU A 44 -13.48 -43.68 8.17
CA LEU A 44 -14.86 -43.64 8.70
C LEU A 44 -15.34 -42.30 9.27
N GLN A 45 -14.52 -41.26 9.33
CA GLN A 45 -15.01 -39.91 9.68
C GLN A 45 -14.28 -38.85 8.85
N GLY A 46 -15.02 -38.14 7.99
CA GLY A 46 -14.54 -36.96 7.29
C GLY A 46 -14.33 -35.78 8.24
N GLY A 47 -13.32 -35.87 9.09
CA GLY A 47 -12.92 -34.83 10.05
C GLY A 47 -11.43 -34.51 9.94
N LYS A 48 -11.10 -33.23 10.06
CA LYS A 48 -9.71 -32.76 10.23
C LYS A 48 -9.13 -33.42 11.48
N ILE A 49 -7.95 -34.03 11.37
CA ILE A 49 -7.20 -34.52 12.53
C ILE A 49 -6.20 -33.44 12.92
N MET A 50 -6.34 -32.89 14.13
CA MET A 50 -5.25 -32.20 14.82
C MET A 50 -4.59 -33.23 15.73
N VAL A 51 -3.30 -33.47 15.54
CA VAL A 51 -2.50 -34.26 16.49
C VAL A 51 -1.54 -33.30 17.17
N GLU A 52 -1.68 -33.18 18.48
CA GLU A 52 -0.75 -32.44 19.33
C GLU A 52 0.48 -33.33 19.58
N TRP A 53 1.64 -32.87 19.12
CA TRP A 53 2.93 -33.49 19.44
C TRP A 53 3.50 -32.81 20.71
N PRO A 54 4.09 -33.54 21.66
CA PRO A 54 4.80 -32.91 22.78
C PRO A 54 5.87 -31.94 22.23
N GLY A 55 5.65 -30.63 22.42
CA GLY A 55 6.49 -29.57 21.85
C GLY A 55 5.75 -28.49 21.03
N GLY A 56 4.43 -28.60 20.81
CA GLY A 56 3.62 -27.47 20.34
C GLY A 56 3.70 -27.15 18.84
N MET A 57 4.15 -28.10 18.00
CA MET A 57 4.14 -27.90 16.55
C MET A 57 2.84 -28.40 15.90
N TRP A 58 2.19 -27.55 15.11
CA TRP A 58 0.99 -27.88 14.33
C TRP A 58 1.39 -28.31 12.91
N VAL A 59 1.06 -29.53 12.51
CA VAL A 59 1.26 -29.97 11.12
C VAL A 59 -0.10 -30.03 10.40
N ARG A 60 -0.25 -29.25 9.34
CA ARG A 60 -1.43 -29.27 8.48
C ARG A 60 -1.32 -30.42 7.48
N TRP A 61 -2.22 -31.38 7.56
CA TRP A 61 -2.33 -32.47 6.58
C TRP A 61 -3.46 -32.16 5.58
N ASN A 62 -3.14 -32.02 4.29
CA ASN A 62 -4.15 -31.90 3.24
C ASN A 62 -4.39 -33.29 2.60
N ASN A 63 -5.65 -33.70 2.57
CA ASN A 63 -6.05 -35.05 2.19
C ASN A 63 -5.90 -35.26 0.67
N GLY A 64 -5.07 -36.23 0.25
CA GLY A 64 -5.23 -36.91 -1.05
C GLY A 64 -4.03 -37.03 -2.00
N SER A 65 -2.93 -36.27 -1.85
CA SER A 65 -1.90 -36.19 -2.92
C SER A 65 -0.49 -36.69 -2.60
N ASP A 66 -0.18 -37.15 -1.38
CA ASP A 66 1.19 -37.59 -1.03
C ASP A 66 1.46 -39.10 -1.21
N PHE A 67 0.56 -39.81 -1.88
CA PHE A 67 0.76 -41.22 -2.24
C PHE A 67 0.92 -41.40 -3.75
N VAL A 68 2.15 -41.60 -4.21
CA VAL A 68 2.41 -42.20 -5.52
C VAL A 68 2.12 -43.72 -5.41
N PRO A 69 1.67 -44.43 -6.47
CA PRO A 69 1.24 -45.84 -6.40
C PRO A 69 2.29 -46.90 -5.92
N LYS A 70 3.43 -46.51 -5.36
CA LYS A 70 4.44 -47.41 -4.79
C LYS A 70 5.08 -46.86 -3.52
N GLY A 71 4.29 -46.64 -2.46
CA GLY A 71 4.75 -46.69 -1.07
C GLY A 71 6.01 -45.92 -0.64
N THR A 72 6.43 -44.87 -1.34
CA THR A 72 7.62 -44.08 -0.99
C THR A 72 7.22 -42.67 -0.57
N LEU A 73 7.60 -42.29 0.66
CA LEU A 73 7.53 -40.92 1.18
C LEU A 73 8.67 -40.10 0.58
N LYS A 74 8.36 -38.90 0.05
CA LYS A 74 9.35 -37.88 -0.32
C LYS A 74 9.19 -36.70 0.63
N PRO A 75 10.15 -36.40 1.51
CA PRO A 75 10.21 -35.09 2.14
C PRO A 75 10.71 -34.07 1.09
N LEU A 76 10.01 -32.94 0.97
CA LEU A 76 10.57 -31.77 0.29
C LEU A 76 11.63 -31.17 1.21
N ILE A 77 12.91 -31.32 0.84
CA ILE A 77 14.04 -30.67 1.49
C ILE A 77 14.49 -29.54 0.54
N SER A 78 14.51 -28.30 1.04
CA SER A 78 14.98 -27.13 0.29
C SER A 78 16.48 -27.22 0.01
N SER A 79 16.95 -26.50 -1.02
CA SER A 79 18.32 -26.54 -1.54
C SER A 79 19.41 -26.12 -0.54
N GLU A 80 19.06 -25.51 0.59
CA GLU A 80 20.01 -25.01 1.59
C GLU A 80 20.56 -26.08 2.54
N LEU A 81 19.93 -27.26 2.60
CA LEU A 81 20.39 -28.39 3.44
C LEU A 81 21.37 -29.35 2.73
N SER A 82 21.77 -29.05 1.48
CA SER A 82 22.71 -29.88 0.71
C SER A 82 24.07 -30.08 1.39
N ASN A 83 24.47 -29.17 2.28
CA ASN A 83 25.73 -29.27 3.05
C ASN A 83 25.68 -30.29 4.21
N TYR A 84 24.50 -30.77 4.62
CA TYR A 84 24.39 -31.77 5.70
C TYR A 84 24.49 -33.22 5.20
N GLY A 85 24.34 -33.45 3.90
CA GLY A 85 24.42 -34.80 3.31
C GLY A 85 25.78 -35.46 3.56
N ASP A 86 26.86 -34.69 3.47
CA ASP A 86 28.22 -35.20 3.70
C ASP A 86 28.49 -35.49 5.18
N TRP A 87 27.90 -34.73 6.10
CA TRP A 87 28.04 -34.96 7.55
C TRP A 87 27.26 -36.20 8.01
N ILE A 88 26.04 -36.40 7.50
CA ILE A 88 25.23 -37.59 7.79
C ILE A 88 25.89 -38.85 7.23
N ASN A 89 26.47 -38.77 6.03
CA ASN A 89 27.23 -39.87 5.44
C ASN A 89 28.51 -40.23 6.22
N GLN A 90 29.07 -39.29 6.99
CA GLN A 90 30.24 -39.50 7.85
C GLN A 90 29.89 -40.00 9.25
N ASN A 91 28.61 -39.98 9.66
CA ASN A 91 28.16 -40.37 11.00
C ASN A 91 26.87 -41.25 10.93
N PRO A 92 26.90 -42.42 10.25
CA PRO A 92 25.72 -43.23 10.00
C PRO A 92 25.07 -43.81 11.27
N GLU A 93 25.81 -43.90 12.37
CA GLU A 93 25.30 -44.36 13.68
C GLU A 93 24.24 -43.44 14.30
N ILE A 94 24.09 -42.20 13.83
CA ILE A 94 23.06 -41.25 14.29
C ILE A 94 21.64 -41.65 13.81
N LEU A 95 21.52 -42.49 12.78
CA LEU A 95 20.22 -42.91 12.23
C LEU A 95 19.55 -44.05 13.01
N ASP A 96 20.26 -44.69 13.94
CA ASP A 96 19.75 -45.81 14.74
C ASP A 96 19.19 -45.39 16.13
N GLU A 97 19.30 -44.10 16.49
CA GLU A 97 18.67 -43.54 17.68
C GLU A 97 17.44 -42.69 17.28
N PRO A 98 16.36 -42.69 18.09
CA PRO A 98 15.22 -41.80 17.84
C PRO A 98 15.73 -40.36 17.84
N LEU A 99 15.66 -39.70 16.68
CA LEU A 99 15.92 -38.27 16.52
C LEU A 99 14.91 -37.49 17.38
N GLU A 100 15.24 -37.31 18.66
CA GLU A 100 14.95 -36.04 19.32
C GLU A 100 15.72 -34.99 18.51
N CYS A 101 15.01 -34.39 17.55
CA CYS A 101 15.44 -33.12 16.99
C CYS A 101 15.44 -32.14 18.16
N ASP A 102 16.60 -32.00 18.77
CA ASP A 102 16.85 -31.08 19.87
C ASP A 102 16.76 -29.67 19.27
N ILE A 103 15.54 -29.13 19.23
CA ILE A 103 15.24 -27.80 18.69
C ILE A 103 16.14 -26.76 19.36
N GLU A 104 16.48 -26.96 20.64
CA GLU A 104 17.47 -26.14 21.36
C GLU A 104 18.85 -26.15 20.69
N LYS A 105 19.28 -27.25 20.05
CA LYS A 105 20.57 -27.33 19.35
C LYS A 105 20.56 -26.68 17.97
N VAL A 106 19.44 -26.73 17.24
CA VAL A 106 19.29 -26.05 15.95
C VAL A 106 19.18 -24.54 16.18
N GLU A 107 18.38 -24.12 17.16
CA GLU A 107 18.33 -22.75 17.68
C GLU A 107 19.71 -22.32 18.19
N GLU A 108 20.39 -23.12 19.01
CA GLU A 108 21.76 -22.81 19.44
C GLU A 108 22.71 -22.64 18.26
N SER A 109 22.62 -23.42 17.18
CA SER A 109 23.54 -23.29 16.04
C SER A 109 23.31 -22.00 15.24
N PHE A 110 22.05 -21.59 15.10
CA PHE A 110 21.67 -20.36 14.40
C PHE A 110 21.96 -19.11 15.25
N PHE A 111 21.77 -19.21 16.57
CA PHE A 111 22.11 -18.14 17.51
C PHE A 111 23.61 -18.10 17.88
N ARG A 112 24.36 -19.21 17.80
CA ARG A 112 25.82 -19.24 18.08
C ARG A 112 26.64 -18.47 17.05
N SER A 113 26.14 -18.26 15.83
CA SER A 113 26.86 -17.45 14.84
C SER A 113 26.70 -15.93 15.04
N ALA A 114 25.93 -15.48 16.03
CA ALA A 114 25.68 -14.05 16.29
C ALA A 114 25.91 -13.64 17.76
N LYS A 115 25.84 -14.60 18.69
CA LYS A 115 26.00 -14.36 20.13
C LYS A 115 27.26 -13.53 20.42
N GLY A 116 27.06 -12.35 20.99
CA GLY A 116 28.09 -11.52 21.57
C GLY A 116 28.47 -10.25 20.81
N THR A 117 28.01 -10.03 19.58
CA THR A 117 28.31 -8.77 18.87
C THR A 117 27.16 -7.77 18.88
N SER A 118 25.91 -8.24 18.79
CA SER A 118 24.74 -7.36 18.63
C SER A 118 23.43 -7.92 19.20
N ASP A 119 23.50 -8.61 20.34
CA ASP A 119 22.33 -9.24 20.97
C ASP A 119 21.35 -8.23 21.58
N SER A 120 21.83 -7.06 22.01
CA SER A 120 21.04 -5.95 22.53
C SER A 120 21.70 -4.63 22.17
N LEU A 121 20.91 -3.58 21.94
CA LEU A 121 21.47 -2.24 21.76
C LEU A 121 21.54 -1.50 23.10
N SER A 122 22.43 -1.88 24.00
CA SER A 122 22.56 -1.26 25.33
C SER A 122 24.03 -1.01 25.71
N GLY A 123 24.33 -0.10 26.62
CA GLY A 123 25.71 0.17 27.04
C GLY A 123 26.56 0.83 25.95
N HIS A 124 27.84 0.47 25.89
CA HIS A 124 28.80 1.01 24.95
C HIS A 124 28.90 0.15 23.68
N THR A 125 28.69 0.74 22.50
CA THR A 125 28.75 0.04 21.21
C THR A 125 29.85 0.62 20.32
N VAL A 126 30.74 -0.20 19.80
CA VAL A 126 31.76 0.22 18.83
C VAL A 126 31.32 -0.04 17.38
N CYS A 127 31.48 0.95 16.51
CA CYS A 127 31.22 0.82 15.07
C CYS A 127 32.53 1.02 14.27
N ALA A 128 33.02 -0.02 13.60
CA ALA A 128 34.08 0.11 12.61
C ALA A 128 33.51 0.58 11.26
N LEU A 129 33.85 1.81 10.86
CA LEU A 129 33.27 2.46 9.69
C LEU A 129 34.27 2.54 8.54
N PHE A 130 34.05 1.76 7.48
CA PHE A 130 34.94 1.66 6.32
C PHE A 130 34.43 2.50 5.14
N PHE A 131 35.25 3.43 4.66
CA PHE A 131 35.01 4.18 3.42
C PHE A 131 35.59 3.42 2.23
N VAL A 132 34.81 2.46 1.71
CA VAL A 132 35.30 1.52 0.68
C VAL A 132 35.59 2.26 -0.63
N ASN A 133 36.80 2.09 -1.16
CA ASN A 133 37.25 2.74 -2.38
C ASN A 133 37.79 1.72 -3.38
N GLN A 134 37.24 1.70 -4.58
CA GLN A 134 37.80 0.89 -5.66
C GLN A 134 39.15 1.49 -6.11
N ILE A 135 40.16 0.65 -6.26
CA ILE A 135 41.45 1.02 -6.84
C ILE A 135 41.23 1.58 -8.25
N ASN A 136 41.71 2.80 -8.50
CA ASN A 136 41.46 3.55 -9.74
C ASN A 136 39.99 3.85 -10.02
N SER A 137 39.15 3.99 -8.99
CA SER A 137 37.74 4.38 -9.14
C SER A 137 37.61 5.63 -10.04
N PRO A 138 36.69 5.62 -11.02
CA PRO A 138 36.38 6.82 -11.80
C PRO A 138 35.72 7.91 -10.95
N ASN A 139 35.23 7.56 -9.75
CA ASN A 139 34.54 8.44 -8.81
C ASN A 139 35.14 8.33 -7.41
N PRO A 140 36.41 8.74 -7.20
CA PRO A 140 37.09 8.58 -5.93
C PRO A 140 36.47 9.47 -4.86
N TRP A 141 36.47 8.98 -3.61
CA TRP A 141 36.09 9.74 -2.43
C TRP A 141 36.83 11.08 -2.34
N THR A 142 36.11 12.10 -1.86
CA THR A 142 36.72 13.37 -1.45
C THR A 142 36.62 13.50 0.07
N ILE A 143 37.54 14.24 0.68
CA ILE A 143 37.54 14.50 2.13
C ILE A 143 36.20 15.09 2.58
N GLY A 144 35.66 16.08 1.84
CA GLY A 144 34.38 16.69 2.19
C GLY A 144 33.18 15.72 2.17
N GLN A 145 33.19 14.73 1.27
CA GLN A 145 32.14 13.69 1.24
C GLN A 145 32.28 12.72 2.42
N GLN A 146 33.52 12.37 2.76
CA GLN A 146 33.80 11.55 3.93
C GLN A 146 33.33 12.25 5.22
N ASP A 147 33.68 13.52 5.40
CA ASP A 147 33.27 14.32 6.56
C ASP A 147 31.75 14.45 6.65
N GLN A 148 31.07 14.61 5.51
CA GLN A 148 29.60 14.64 5.45
C GLN A 148 28.98 13.32 5.92
N VAL A 149 29.50 12.19 5.47
CA VAL A 149 29.04 10.86 5.90
C VAL A 149 29.33 10.64 7.38
N MET A 150 30.56 10.93 7.84
CA MET A 150 30.92 10.82 9.25
C MET A 150 29.96 11.59 10.15
N SER A 151 29.65 12.83 9.76
CA SER A 151 28.70 13.69 10.49
C SER A 151 27.30 13.08 10.51
N ASN A 152 26.81 12.58 9.37
CA ASN A 152 25.48 12.00 9.30
C ASN A 152 25.39 10.66 10.05
N VAL A 153 26.42 9.81 9.97
CA VAL A 153 26.52 8.57 10.76
C VAL A 153 26.50 8.88 12.26
N ALA A 154 27.28 9.85 12.71
CA ALA A 154 27.27 10.28 14.10
C ALA A 154 25.88 10.78 14.55
N LEU A 155 25.17 11.54 13.72
CA LEU A 155 23.79 11.97 14.00
C LEU A 155 22.81 10.79 14.07
N ASN A 156 22.95 9.79 13.19
CA ASN A 156 22.12 8.59 13.19
C ASN A 156 22.36 7.72 14.45
N LEU A 157 23.60 7.62 14.90
CA LEU A 157 23.95 6.91 16.14
C LEU A 157 23.50 7.70 17.39
N ALA A 158 23.65 9.03 17.38
CA ALA A 158 23.13 9.88 18.45
C ALA A 158 21.61 9.75 18.60
N TRP A 159 20.87 9.63 17.48
CA TRP A 159 19.44 9.36 17.51
C TRP A 159 19.10 8.07 18.27
N TRP A 160 19.83 6.98 18.04
CA TRP A 160 19.64 5.73 18.80
C TRP A 160 19.88 5.90 20.30
N ALA A 161 20.92 6.66 20.67
CA ALA A 161 21.19 6.99 22.08
C ALA A 161 20.06 7.82 22.70
N GLU A 162 19.51 8.79 21.98
CA GLU A 162 18.36 9.59 22.43
C GLU A 162 17.09 8.73 22.59
N GLN A 163 16.83 7.80 21.67
CA GLN A 163 15.69 6.89 21.78
C GLN A 163 15.84 5.94 22.97
N ALA A 164 17.06 5.45 23.25
CA ALA A 164 17.33 4.54 24.36
C ALA A 164 17.00 5.16 25.72
N LEU A 165 17.27 6.46 25.88
CA LEU A 165 16.98 7.20 27.11
C LEU A 165 15.47 7.24 27.43
N LEU A 166 14.59 7.18 26.43
CA LEU A 166 13.14 7.10 26.64
C LEU A 166 12.71 5.80 27.34
N TYR A 167 13.56 4.77 27.30
CA TYR A 167 13.37 3.46 27.93
C TYR A 167 14.32 3.25 29.12
N GLU A 168 14.90 4.32 29.66
CA GLU A 168 15.88 4.27 30.76
C GLU A 168 17.09 3.38 30.43
N LYS A 169 17.46 3.30 29.15
CA LYS A 169 18.66 2.62 28.68
C LYS A 169 19.73 3.65 28.35
N GLU A 170 20.94 3.40 28.83
CA GLU A 170 22.12 4.13 28.42
C GLU A 170 22.70 3.43 27.19
N VAL A 171 22.80 4.17 26.08
CA VAL A 171 23.47 3.71 24.86
C VAL A 171 24.48 4.78 24.47
N SER A 172 25.70 4.35 24.18
CA SER A 172 26.76 5.23 23.67
C SER A 172 27.48 4.55 22.52
N PHE A 173 28.03 5.35 21.61
CA PHE A 173 28.73 4.84 20.44
C PHE A 173 30.15 5.38 20.35
N GLU A 174 31.10 4.52 20.01
CA GLU A 174 32.42 4.90 19.51
C GLU A 174 32.54 4.52 18.03
N ILE A 175 32.99 5.46 17.18
CA ILE A 175 33.25 5.19 15.77
C ILE A 175 34.77 5.01 15.58
N LYS A 176 35.19 3.86 15.04
CA LYS A 176 36.55 3.61 14.56
C LYS A 176 36.58 3.77 13.03
N PRO A 177 36.96 4.94 12.49
CA PRO A 177 36.93 5.17 11.06
C PRO A 177 38.14 4.55 10.34
N TYR A 178 37.88 3.96 9.17
CA TYR A 178 38.88 3.56 8.18
C TYR A 178 38.64 4.36 6.91
N TYR A 179 39.48 5.36 6.69
CA TYR A 179 39.30 6.35 5.64
C TYR A 179 39.56 5.78 4.24
N PHE A 180 39.09 6.50 3.22
CA PHE A 180 39.12 6.01 1.85
C PHE A 180 40.53 5.85 1.27
N ASP A 181 41.56 6.38 1.93
CA ASP A 181 42.98 6.27 1.57
C ASP A 181 43.73 5.23 2.44
N ASP A 182 43.06 4.62 3.42
CA ASP A 182 43.61 3.48 4.15
C ASP A 182 43.83 2.32 3.18
N PRO A 183 45.01 1.65 3.21
CA PRO A 183 45.26 0.45 2.43
C PRO A 183 44.20 -0.63 2.59
N VAL A 184 43.57 -0.78 3.77
CA VAL A 184 42.53 -1.80 3.98
C VAL A 184 41.22 -1.47 3.25
N CYS A 185 40.98 -0.19 2.93
CA CYS A 185 39.80 0.28 2.20
C CYS A 185 39.97 0.24 0.66
N GLN A 186 41.17 -0.08 0.16
CA GLN A 186 41.44 -0.19 -1.28
C GLN A 186 41.06 -1.58 -1.80
N VAL A 187 39.92 -1.66 -2.50
CA VAL A 187 39.42 -2.93 -3.06
C VAL A 187 39.60 -2.99 -4.57
N THR A 188 39.76 -4.19 -5.12
CA THR A 188 40.06 -4.36 -6.55
C THR A 188 38.84 -4.19 -7.46
N GLU A 189 37.63 -4.43 -6.95
CA GLU A 189 36.37 -4.38 -7.69
C GLU A 189 35.46 -3.23 -7.23
N ASP A 190 34.52 -2.80 -8.09
CA ASP A 190 33.50 -1.80 -7.73
C ASP A 190 32.47 -2.45 -6.80
N PRO A 191 32.36 -2.01 -5.53
CA PRO A 191 31.45 -2.60 -4.55
C PRO A 191 29.97 -2.45 -4.93
N THR A 192 29.62 -1.57 -5.87
CA THR A 192 28.23 -1.35 -6.34
C THR A 192 27.80 -2.25 -7.49
N THR A 193 28.75 -2.91 -8.16
CA THR A 193 28.45 -3.78 -9.33
C THR A 193 28.88 -5.23 -9.14
N ALA A 194 29.74 -5.51 -8.17
CA ALA A 194 30.12 -6.86 -7.81
C ALA A 194 28.86 -7.64 -7.36
N ALA A 195 28.57 -8.75 -8.04
CA ALA A 195 27.44 -9.62 -7.72
C ALA A 195 27.59 -10.37 -6.37
N GLY A 196 28.63 -10.05 -5.58
CA GLY A 196 28.92 -10.62 -4.28
C GLY A 196 29.68 -9.65 -3.37
N ARG A 197 30.02 -10.11 -2.16
CA ARG A 197 30.78 -9.34 -1.15
C ARG A 197 32.28 -9.69 -1.15
N SER A 198 32.87 -10.00 -2.30
CA SER A 198 34.31 -10.34 -2.41
C SER A 198 35.21 -9.18 -1.98
N TRP A 199 34.87 -7.94 -2.33
CA TRP A 199 35.54 -6.74 -1.83
C TRP A 199 35.56 -6.67 -0.30
N ALA A 200 34.49 -7.07 0.40
CA ALA A 200 34.48 -7.08 1.87
C ALA A 200 35.46 -8.14 2.42
N MET A 201 35.63 -9.26 1.71
CA MET A 201 36.62 -10.29 2.04
C MET A 201 38.05 -9.80 1.84
N GLU A 202 38.31 -8.94 0.85
CA GLU A 202 39.61 -8.26 0.67
C GLU A 202 39.94 -7.38 1.87
N ILE A 203 38.98 -6.57 2.34
CA ILE A 203 39.14 -5.72 3.54
C ILE A 203 39.47 -6.58 4.77
N MET A 204 38.69 -7.64 5.03
CA MET A 204 38.93 -8.54 6.16
C MET A 204 40.31 -9.23 6.06
N THR A 205 40.72 -9.63 4.85
CA THR A 205 42.05 -10.22 4.59
C THR A 205 43.16 -9.21 4.87
N ALA A 206 42.99 -7.95 4.46
CA ALA A 206 43.95 -6.87 4.70
C ALA A 206 44.11 -6.55 6.20
N LEU A 207 43.05 -6.73 6.99
CA LEU A 207 43.09 -6.63 8.45
C LEU A 207 43.70 -7.87 9.15
N GLY A 208 44.01 -8.94 8.41
CA GLY A 208 44.62 -10.17 8.94
C GLY A 208 43.65 -11.34 9.19
N TYR A 209 42.34 -11.13 8.98
CA TYR A 209 41.30 -12.14 9.15
C TYR A 209 41.19 -12.99 7.88
N THR A 210 42.04 -14.03 7.81
CA THR A 210 42.29 -14.82 6.58
C THR A 210 41.64 -16.21 6.57
N ARG A 211 40.94 -16.60 7.64
CA ARG A 211 40.34 -17.94 7.80
C ARG A 211 38.82 -17.85 7.85
N GLY A 212 38.13 -18.90 7.43
CA GLY A 212 36.66 -18.96 7.44
C GLY A 212 36.00 -18.19 6.29
N THR A 213 34.67 -18.21 6.34
CA THR A 213 33.73 -17.44 5.52
C THR A 213 33.84 -15.94 5.80
N LEU A 214 33.23 -15.10 4.96
CA LEU A 214 33.19 -13.66 5.20
C LEU A 214 32.56 -13.33 6.56
N ASN A 215 31.45 -13.99 6.90
CA ASN A 215 30.73 -13.73 8.15
C ASN A 215 31.59 -14.08 9.38
N GLU A 216 32.26 -15.23 9.37
CA GLU A 216 33.18 -15.64 10.44
C GLU A 216 34.31 -14.62 10.63
N ARG A 217 34.91 -14.12 9.53
CA ARG A 217 35.97 -13.10 9.62
C ARG A 217 35.46 -11.77 10.18
N GLN A 218 34.24 -11.38 9.81
CA GLN A 218 33.61 -10.17 10.32
C GLN A 218 33.31 -10.31 11.81
N LEU A 219 32.82 -11.46 12.26
CA LEU A 219 32.60 -11.77 13.68
C LEU A 219 33.90 -11.77 14.48
N ASP A 220 34.95 -12.43 13.98
CA ASP A 220 36.27 -12.45 14.61
C ASP A 220 36.82 -11.03 14.79
N TYR A 221 36.80 -10.22 13.72
CA TYR A 221 37.24 -8.82 13.79
C TYR A 221 36.39 -7.98 14.75
N THR A 222 35.07 -8.17 14.73
CA THR A 222 34.16 -7.42 15.59
C THR A 222 34.37 -7.80 17.05
N SER A 223 34.62 -9.07 17.36
CA SER A 223 34.92 -9.55 18.71
C SER A 223 36.24 -8.97 19.23
N ASP A 224 37.29 -8.98 18.41
CA ASP A 224 38.58 -8.35 18.75
C ASP A 224 38.41 -6.84 18.96
N LEU A 225 37.58 -6.19 18.15
CA LEU A 225 37.29 -4.76 18.28
C LEU A 225 36.54 -4.43 19.57
N ILE A 226 35.59 -5.28 19.96
CA ILE A 226 34.85 -5.16 21.23
C ILE A 226 35.83 -5.26 22.41
N GLU A 227 36.74 -6.24 22.38
CA GLU A 227 37.77 -6.40 23.40
C GLU A 227 38.75 -5.20 23.42
N GLU A 228 39.23 -4.75 22.25
CA GLU A 228 40.15 -3.61 22.12
C GLU A 228 39.58 -2.32 22.72
N LYS A 229 38.27 -2.12 22.58
CA LYS A 229 37.57 -0.90 22.96
C LYS A 229 36.84 -0.98 24.29
N GLU A 230 36.89 -2.14 24.96
CA GLU A 230 36.15 -2.39 26.20
C GLU A 230 34.65 -2.05 26.03
N SER A 231 34.08 -2.34 24.85
CA SER A 231 32.66 -2.10 24.55
C SER A 231 31.80 -3.31 24.91
N ASP A 232 30.50 -3.10 25.08
CA ASP A 232 29.52 -4.17 25.29
C ASP A 232 29.13 -4.86 23.98
N TRP A 233 29.04 -4.08 22.90
CA TRP A 233 28.63 -4.53 21.57
C TRP A 233 29.50 -3.94 20.48
N GLY A 234 29.43 -4.51 19.27
CA GLY A 234 30.17 -3.99 18.15
C GLY A 234 29.64 -4.44 16.80
N PHE A 235 29.91 -3.65 15.76
CA PHE A 235 29.59 -4.00 14.38
C PHE A 235 30.46 -3.23 13.37
N ILE A 236 30.33 -3.64 12.11
CA ILE A 236 31.03 -3.12 10.95
C ILE A 236 30.02 -2.40 10.04
N ALA A 237 30.40 -1.23 9.56
CA ALA A 237 29.65 -0.51 8.56
C ALA A 237 30.53 -0.23 7.34
N TYR A 238 30.13 -0.72 6.17
CA TYR A 238 30.77 -0.40 4.90
C TYR A 238 30.00 0.72 4.20
N ILE A 239 30.64 1.86 4.00
CA ILE A 239 30.10 2.93 3.16
C ILE A 239 30.69 2.78 1.77
N ILE A 240 29.82 2.42 0.83
CA ILE A 240 30.22 2.15 -0.57
C ILE A 240 29.82 3.31 -1.47
N ARG A 241 30.63 3.53 -2.51
CA ARG A 241 30.37 4.54 -3.54
C ARG A 241 30.58 3.95 -4.93
N GLY A 242 29.62 4.19 -5.82
CA GLY A 242 29.69 3.77 -7.22
C GLY A 242 28.46 4.22 -8.00
N ALA A 243 28.44 3.94 -9.30
CA ALA A 243 27.39 4.40 -10.22
C ALA A 243 26.10 3.56 -10.17
N GLY A 244 26.13 2.40 -9.50
CA GLY A 244 24.98 1.53 -9.38
C GLY A 244 23.90 2.06 -8.43
N SER A 245 22.65 1.62 -8.63
CA SER A 245 21.50 1.86 -7.76
C SER A 245 21.50 0.93 -6.53
N TYR A 246 22.68 0.58 -6.02
CA TYR A 246 22.82 -0.45 -4.99
C TYR A 246 22.04 -0.03 -3.72
N ARG A 247 21.28 -0.96 -3.17
CA ARG A 247 20.45 -0.74 -1.97
C ARG A 247 21.28 -0.98 -0.72
N SER A 248 21.06 -0.19 0.31
CA SER A 248 21.60 -0.48 1.64
C SER A 248 21.08 -1.84 2.13
N ASN A 249 21.90 -2.54 2.90
CA ASN A 249 21.50 -3.80 3.53
C ASN A 249 22.30 -4.06 4.79
N ALA A 250 21.72 -4.83 5.70
CA ALA A 250 22.37 -5.26 6.92
C ALA A 250 22.16 -6.76 7.13
N GLN A 251 23.12 -7.38 7.80
CA GLN A 251 22.95 -8.74 8.31
C GLN A 251 22.14 -8.66 9.59
N ILE A 252 20.98 -9.32 9.61
CA ILE A 252 20.11 -9.29 10.78
C ILE A 252 20.73 -10.13 11.89
N PHE A 253 20.87 -9.55 13.09
CA PHE A 253 21.71 -10.12 14.17
C PHE A 253 23.16 -10.39 13.73
N GLY A 254 23.64 -9.71 12.69
CA GLY A 254 24.95 -9.95 12.13
C GLY A 254 25.88 -8.78 12.36
N PRO A 255 27.19 -9.00 12.22
CA PRO A 255 28.15 -7.98 12.61
C PRO A 255 28.32 -6.90 11.53
N SER A 256 27.60 -6.92 10.40
CA SER A 256 27.86 -5.95 9.33
C SER A 256 26.65 -5.39 8.58
N THR A 257 26.75 -4.10 8.25
CA THR A 257 25.87 -3.37 7.33
C THR A 257 26.67 -2.76 6.19
N THR A 258 26.03 -2.63 5.02
CA THR A 258 26.52 -1.91 3.85
C THR A 258 25.54 -0.80 3.49
N VAL A 259 26.04 0.44 3.41
CA VAL A 259 25.22 1.62 3.11
C VAL A 259 25.79 2.36 1.90
N HIS A 260 24.93 2.70 0.94
CA HIS A 260 25.33 3.45 -0.24
C HIS A 260 25.51 4.95 0.09
N PHE A 261 26.55 5.59 -0.44
CA PHE A 261 26.92 6.98 -0.11
C PHE A 261 25.75 8.00 -0.16
N PRO A 262 24.94 8.08 -1.23
CA PRO A 262 23.73 8.91 -1.28
C PRO A 262 22.75 8.67 -0.13
N ALA A 263 22.55 7.44 0.32
CA ALA A 263 21.67 7.14 1.45
C ALA A 263 22.31 7.54 2.78
N ALA A 264 23.62 7.28 2.92
CA ALA A 264 24.42 7.61 4.08
C ALA A 264 24.54 9.13 4.35
N ARG A 265 24.17 10.01 3.41
CA ARG A 265 24.30 11.48 3.56
C ARG A 265 23.00 12.24 3.83
N SER A 266 21.82 11.64 3.66
CA SER A 266 20.58 12.43 3.55
C SER A 266 19.35 11.82 4.22
N SER A 267 19.51 10.85 5.11
CA SER A 267 18.37 10.16 5.71
C SER A 267 18.74 9.42 6.99
N LEU A 268 17.72 8.85 7.64
CA LEU A 268 17.87 7.88 8.72
C LEU A 268 18.16 6.46 8.23
N VAL A 269 18.56 6.28 6.95
CA VAL A 269 18.87 4.94 6.41
C VAL A 269 19.98 4.28 7.23
N PHE A 270 21.03 5.01 7.64
CA PHE A 270 22.08 4.39 8.46
C PHE A 270 21.53 3.90 9.80
N ALA A 271 20.71 4.69 10.49
CA ALA A 271 20.06 4.27 11.73
C ALA A 271 19.12 3.07 11.51
N HIS A 272 18.38 3.04 10.40
CA HIS A 272 17.54 1.91 9.99
C HIS A 272 18.37 0.62 9.84
N GLU A 273 19.49 0.69 9.12
CA GLU A 273 20.37 -0.47 8.96
C GLU A 273 21.01 -0.92 10.28
N VAL A 274 21.33 0.00 11.19
CA VAL A 274 21.76 -0.34 12.55
C VAL A 274 20.67 -1.10 13.28
N GLY A 275 19.39 -0.77 13.07
CA GLY A 275 18.27 -1.54 13.60
C GLY A 275 18.37 -3.03 13.27
N HIS A 276 18.65 -3.37 12.01
CA HIS A 276 18.82 -4.76 11.60
C HIS A 276 20.00 -5.47 12.28
N ILE A 277 21.13 -4.77 12.48
CA ILE A 277 22.28 -5.33 13.22
C ILE A 277 21.84 -5.87 14.59
N PHE A 278 20.93 -5.15 15.25
CA PHE A 278 20.35 -5.51 16.54
C PHE A 278 19.00 -6.23 16.43
N GLY A 279 18.76 -6.91 15.31
CA GLY A 279 17.65 -7.86 15.16
C GLY A 279 16.32 -7.28 14.69
N LEU A 280 16.23 -5.96 14.46
CA LEU A 280 15.01 -5.36 13.92
C LEU A 280 14.76 -5.86 12.49
N ARG A 281 13.49 -6.04 12.12
CA ARG A 281 13.06 -6.47 10.79
C ARG A 281 12.39 -5.32 10.05
N ASP A 282 12.48 -5.34 8.73
CA ASP A 282 11.72 -4.43 7.88
C ASP A 282 10.22 -4.60 8.12
N GLU A 283 9.51 -3.49 8.28
CA GLU A 283 8.07 -3.48 8.55
C GLU A 283 7.24 -3.24 7.28
N TYR A 284 7.89 -3.10 6.12
CA TYR A 284 7.25 -2.85 4.82
C TYR A 284 7.22 -4.07 3.87
N GLU A 285 7.83 -5.21 4.21
CA GLU A 285 7.97 -6.36 3.28
C GLU A 285 7.77 -7.74 3.96
N GLU A 286 6.54 -8.24 4.00
CA GLU A 286 6.24 -9.59 4.55
C GLU A 286 6.65 -10.76 3.64
N LEU A 287 6.54 -10.59 2.32
CA LEU A 287 6.56 -11.73 1.39
C LEU A 287 7.96 -12.31 1.13
N ALA A 288 9.02 -11.58 1.44
CA ALA A 288 10.39 -12.02 1.18
C ALA A 288 10.96 -12.96 2.25
N TYR A 289 10.41 -12.94 3.48
CA TYR A 289 11.01 -13.65 4.61
C TYR A 289 9.94 -14.37 5.45
N GLY A 290 9.64 -15.63 5.10
CA GLY A 290 8.66 -16.50 5.78
C GLY A 290 8.97 -16.89 7.24
N THR A 291 9.71 -16.06 7.98
CA THR A 291 10.16 -16.29 9.36
C THR A 291 10.10 -14.98 10.16
N LEU A 292 8.89 -14.47 10.41
CA LEU A 292 8.65 -13.28 11.23
C LEU A 292 8.68 -13.55 12.75
N ASN A 293 8.97 -14.78 13.16
CA ASN A 293 8.70 -15.28 14.51
C ASN A 293 9.90 -15.35 15.47
N TRP A 294 10.96 -14.56 15.33
CA TRP A 294 12.11 -14.77 16.25
C TRP A 294 12.85 -13.47 16.56
N THR A 295 12.34 -12.78 17.57
CA THR A 295 13.14 -11.86 18.38
C THR A 295 13.91 -12.69 19.42
N LEU A 296 14.89 -12.08 20.09
CA LEU A 296 15.56 -12.71 21.24
C LEU A 296 14.56 -13.18 22.32
N HIS A 297 13.36 -12.60 22.34
CA HIS A 297 12.31 -12.85 23.33
C HIS A 297 11.09 -13.61 22.77
N GLY A 298 11.14 -14.09 21.52
CA GLY A 298 10.03 -14.82 20.88
C GLY A 298 8.77 -13.99 20.63
N LEU A 299 8.82 -12.67 20.84
CA LEU A 299 7.74 -11.75 20.50
C LEU A 299 7.74 -11.49 18.99
N GLU A 300 6.58 -11.59 18.36
CA GLU A 300 6.39 -11.28 16.94
C GLU A 300 6.35 -9.76 16.69
N ASN A 301 6.92 -9.27 15.57
CA ASN A 301 6.74 -7.87 15.18
C ASN A 301 5.37 -7.66 14.54
N LEU A 302 4.40 -7.18 15.33
CA LEU A 302 3.07 -6.90 14.79
C LEU A 302 2.95 -5.52 14.15
N ASN A 303 4.01 -4.71 14.01
CA ASN A 303 3.93 -3.42 13.28
C ASN A 303 4.16 -3.55 11.76
N ALA A 304 4.29 -4.78 11.24
CA ALA A 304 4.43 -5.05 9.81
C ALA A 304 3.14 -4.72 9.03
N ASP A 305 3.30 -4.12 7.84
CA ASP A 305 2.24 -3.45 7.06
C ASP A 305 0.97 -4.26 6.76
N PHE A 306 1.06 -5.59 6.83
CA PHE A 306 0.00 -6.52 6.44
C PHE A 306 -0.64 -7.27 7.61
N ARG A 307 -0.06 -7.20 8.83
CA ARG A 307 -0.62 -7.85 10.04
C ARG A 307 -1.35 -6.89 10.96
N ASN A 308 -0.95 -5.62 10.98
CA ASN A 308 -1.64 -4.61 11.76
C ASN A 308 -2.60 -3.79 10.90
N LEU A 309 -3.86 -3.70 11.34
CA LEU A 309 -4.77 -2.66 10.85
C LEU A 309 -4.29 -1.25 11.25
N ILE A 310 -3.38 -1.18 12.23
CA ILE A 310 -2.94 0.06 12.88
C ILE A 310 -1.42 0.15 12.78
N ASN A 311 -0.89 0.51 11.61
CA ASN A 311 0.55 0.64 11.45
C ASN A 311 1.06 1.96 12.05
N ALA A 312 1.75 1.87 13.17
CA ALA A 312 2.46 2.99 13.78
C ALA A 312 3.68 3.37 12.91
N PRO A 313 3.97 4.66 12.73
CA PRO A 313 5.20 5.08 12.08
C PRO A 313 6.41 4.61 12.88
N CYS A 314 7.36 3.98 12.20
CA CYS A 314 8.48 3.32 12.84
C CYS A 314 9.71 3.29 11.93
N ILE A 315 10.92 3.35 12.52
CA ILE A 315 12.18 3.48 11.75
C ILE A 315 12.39 2.32 10.79
N MET A 316 11.82 1.15 11.08
CA MET A 316 11.95 -0.03 10.24
C MET A 316 10.95 -0.09 9.09
N LYS A 317 10.05 0.90 9.01
CA LYS A 317 9.03 0.96 7.98
C LYS A 317 9.41 1.87 6.82
N THR A 318 9.95 3.04 7.14
CA THR A 318 10.49 3.96 6.15
C THR A 318 11.74 4.58 6.76
N ALA A 319 12.70 4.98 5.93
CA ALA A 319 13.92 5.66 6.40
C ALA A 319 13.83 7.20 6.27
N SER A 320 12.64 7.74 6.01
CA SER A 320 12.36 9.17 5.76
C SER A 320 11.67 9.82 6.95
N LEU A 321 12.35 10.77 7.61
CA LEU A 321 11.85 11.59 8.73
C LEU A 321 10.48 12.24 8.46
N PRO A 322 9.68 12.51 9.52
CA PRO A 322 9.97 12.27 10.93
C PRO A 322 9.52 10.87 11.35
N ILE A 323 10.42 10.11 11.98
CA ILE A 323 10.11 8.73 12.39
C ILE A 323 10.59 8.51 13.82
N GLY A 324 9.73 7.90 14.64
CA GLY A 324 10.06 7.45 16.00
C GLY A 324 10.31 5.94 16.05
N LEU A 325 10.55 5.45 17.25
CA LEU A 325 10.59 4.02 17.54
C LEU A 325 9.18 3.51 17.89
N CYS A 326 8.68 2.51 17.19
CA CYS A 326 7.49 1.78 17.63
C CYS A 326 7.83 0.88 18.82
N CYS A 327 6.83 0.55 19.65
CA CYS A 327 7.05 -0.23 20.88
C CYS A 327 7.64 -1.63 20.61
N TYR A 328 7.32 -2.27 19.48
CA TYR A 328 7.89 -3.56 19.11
C TYR A 328 9.41 -3.50 18.98
N ASN A 329 9.95 -2.47 18.34
CA ASN A 329 11.39 -2.32 18.20
C ASN A 329 12.08 -2.20 19.56
N ALA A 330 11.49 -1.51 20.53
CA ALA A 330 12.08 -1.39 21.86
C ALA A 330 12.19 -2.77 22.55
N VAL A 331 11.20 -3.65 22.36
CA VAL A 331 11.30 -5.04 22.83
C VAL A 331 12.42 -5.78 22.12
N HIS A 332 12.55 -5.62 20.80
CA HIS A 332 13.52 -6.35 20.00
C HIS A 332 14.97 -5.90 20.27
N LEU A 333 15.17 -4.64 20.62
CA LEU A 333 16.45 -4.09 21.07
C LEU A 333 16.79 -4.48 22.53
N ALA A 334 15.90 -5.21 23.19
CA ALA A 334 15.94 -5.55 24.61
C ALA A 334 15.95 -4.32 25.55
N TRP A 335 15.26 -3.26 25.15
CA TRP A 335 15.08 -2.07 25.98
C TRP A 335 13.93 -2.24 26.98
N THR A 336 12.92 -3.00 26.60
CA THR A 336 11.78 -3.41 27.44
C THR A 336 11.46 -4.88 27.18
N GLN A 337 10.73 -5.52 28.10
CA GLN A 337 10.20 -6.87 27.93
C GLN A 337 8.71 -6.87 27.53
N GLU A 338 8.09 -5.69 27.57
CA GLU A 338 6.65 -5.53 27.40
C GLU A 338 6.37 -4.58 26.24
N VAL A 339 5.34 -4.92 25.45
CA VAL A 339 4.74 -4.02 24.48
C VAL A 339 3.73 -3.17 25.22
N GLU A 340 3.97 -1.87 25.22
CA GLU A 340 3.04 -0.88 25.75
C GLU A 340 1.92 -0.62 24.72
N GLU A 341 0.68 -0.98 25.08
CA GLU A 341 -0.49 -0.83 24.22
C GLU A 341 -1.47 0.21 24.79
N LEU A 342 -1.83 1.19 23.97
CA LEU A 342 -2.90 2.13 24.28
C LEU A 342 -4.22 1.58 23.74
N HIS A 343 -5.10 1.16 24.64
CA HIS A 343 -6.46 0.73 24.30
C HIS A 343 -7.39 1.96 24.28
N ILE A 344 -7.98 2.23 23.13
CA ILE A 344 -9.01 3.24 22.93
C ILE A 344 -10.34 2.52 22.79
N LEU A 345 -11.18 2.60 23.83
CA LEU A 345 -12.55 2.11 23.80
C LEU A 345 -13.47 3.26 23.45
N THR A 346 -14.42 3.08 22.53
CA THR A 346 -15.36 4.14 22.14
C THR A 346 -16.79 3.82 22.58
N GLU A 347 -17.58 4.83 22.89
CA GLU A 347 -19.03 4.73 23.10
C GLU A 347 -19.75 5.76 22.21
N PRO A 348 -20.50 5.36 21.16
CA PRO A 348 -20.83 3.99 20.83
C PRO A 348 -19.59 3.19 20.37
N GLU A 349 -19.67 1.85 20.48
CA GLU A 349 -18.56 0.92 20.18
C GLU A 349 -18.04 1.01 18.75
N ASP A 350 -18.74 1.70 17.85
CA ASP A 350 -18.42 1.91 16.44
C ASP A 350 -18.08 3.37 16.11
N ALA A 351 -17.82 4.22 17.12
CA ALA A 351 -17.48 5.62 16.88
C ALA A 351 -16.21 5.75 16.05
N ILE A 352 -16.25 6.65 15.07
CA ILE A 352 -15.10 6.98 14.22
C ILE A 352 -14.32 8.11 14.87
N PHE A 353 -13.01 7.95 14.95
CA PHE A 353 -12.11 8.97 15.44
C PHE A 353 -10.81 8.96 14.66
N LYS A 354 -10.01 10.00 14.86
CA LYS A 354 -8.80 10.24 14.10
C LYS A 354 -7.61 10.32 15.05
N VAL A 355 -6.57 9.55 14.75
CA VAL A 355 -5.29 9.50 15.45
C VAL A 355 -4.25 10.23 14.60
N GLN A 356 -3.77 11.36 15.10
CA GLN A 356 -2.70 12.15 14.50
C GLN A 356 -1.39 11.88 15.24
N TYR A 357 -0.44 11.19 14.62
CA TYR A 357 0.89 11.02 15.17
C TYR A 357 1.66 12.34 15.04
N LEU A 358 2.20 12.81 16.16
CA LEU A 358 2.88 14.09 16.23
C LEU A 358 4.38 13.90 16.36
N ASN A 359 5.14 14.76 15.70
CA ASN A 359 6.56 14.88 15.93
C ASN A 359 6.78 15.31 17.38
N THR A 360 7.58 14.55 18.11
CA THR A 360 7.78 14.74 19.55
C THR A 360 8.33 16.13 19.92
N SER A 361 9.15 16.70 19.04
CA SER A 361 9.83 17.99 19.21
C SER A 361 9.02 19.19 18.72
N THR A 362 8.30 19.06 17.59
CA THR A 362 7.59 20.19 16.96
C THR A 362 6.08 20.16 17.18
N ASN A 363 5.53 19.06 17.69
CA ASN A 363 4.11 18.72 17.71
C ASN A 363 3.44 18.78 16.32
N ALA A 364 4.21 18.83 15.22
CA ALA A 364 3.66 18.80 13.88
C ALA A 364 3.07 17.41 13.59
N VAL A 365 1.85 17.38 13.04
CA VAL A 365 1.25 16.15 12.54
C VAL A 365 2.09 15.66 11.37
N PHE A 366 2.60 14.44 11.45
CA PHE A 366 3.36 13.84 10.35
C PHE A 366 2.70 12.58 9.79
N GLN A 367 1.79 11.98 10.55
CA GLN A 367 0.89 10.94 10.06
C GLN A 367 -0.47 11.08 10.72
N GLU A 368 -1.52 10.78 9.98
CA GLU A 368 -2.90 10.80 10.46
C GLU A 368 -3.59 9.54 9.98
N ARG A 369 -4.43 8.95 10.84
CA ARG A 369 -5.25 7.78 10.51
C ARG A 369 -6.64 7.89 11.12
N LEU A 370 -7.63 7.39 10.40
CA LEU A 370 -8.98 7.19 10.92
C LEU A 370 -9.09 5.78 11.51
N HIS A 371 -9.77 5.69 12.64
CA HIS A 371 -10.03 4.48 13.39
C HIS A 371 -11.52 4.41 13.71
N GLN A 372 -12.05 3.20 13.84
CA GLN A 372 -13.44 2.95 14.19
C GLN A 372 -13.50 1.94 15.32
N GLY A 373 -14.20 2.29 16.39
CA GLY A 373 -14.43 1.40 17.51
C GLY A 373 -13.20 1.11 18.37
N HIS A 374 -13.22 -0.04 19.07
CA HIS A 374 -12.11 -0.46 19.93
C HIS A 374 -10.82 -0.60 19.11
N THR A 375 -9.85 0.25 19.44
CA THR A 375 -8.58 0.36 18.75
C THR A 375 -7.45 0.15 19.74
N ILE A 376 -6.47 -0.68 19.37
CA ILE A 376 -5.26 -0.90 20.17
C ILE A 376 -4.11 -0.23 19.43
N LEU A 377 -3.55 0.83 20.02
CA LEU A 377 -2.42 1.56 19.46
C LEU A 377 -1.13 1.09 20.14
N PRO A 378 -0.25 0.36 19.43
CA PRO A 378 1.07 0.00 19.94
C PRO A 378 1.97 1.24 19.91
N LEU A 379 1.95 2.05 20.96
CA LEU A 379 2.70 3.31 21.04
C LEU A 379 4.03 3.11 21.77
N GLY A 380 5.11 3.55 21.15
CA GLY A 380 6.42 3.60 21.81
C GLY A 380 6.49 4.73 22.84
N ARG A 381 7.34 4.58 23.87
CA ARG A 381 7.59 5.66 24.83
C ARG A 381 8.06 6.93 24.13
N GLY A 382 7.51 8.07 24.58
CA GLY A 382 7.78 9.38 23.99
C GLY A 382 7.05 9.66 22.67
N GLN A 383 6.35 8.69 22.07
CA GLN A 383 5.46 8.99 20.94
C GLN A 383 4.25 9.81 21.43
N LYS A 384 3.88 10.81 20.63
CA LYS A 384 2.72 11.67 20.88
C LYS A 384 1.66 11.37 19.85
N VAL A 385 0.44 11.15 20.30
CA VAL A 385 -0.72 11.08 19.42
C VAL A 385 -1.75 12.12 19.82
N LYS A 386 -2.38 12.73 18.83
CA LYS A 386 -3.48 13.67 18.98
C LYS A 386 -4.75 13.00 18.49
N LEU A 387 -5.71 12.79 19.39
CA LEU A 387 -7.00 12.20 19.07
C LEU A 387 -7.98 13.33 18.72
N THR A 388 -8.70 13.17 17.61
CA THR A 388 -9.69 14.13 17.09
C THR A 388 -10.95 13.40 16.62
N GLY A 389 -12.07 14.12 16.50
CA GLY A 389 -13.38 13.51 16.19
C GLY A 389 -14.07 12.86 17.38
N LEU A 390 -13.64 13.18 18.61
CA LEU A 390 -14.17 12.67 19.86
C LEU A 390 -14.69 13.81 20.72
N ASP A 391 -15.88 13.68 21.28
CA ASP A 391 -16.49 14.72 22.11
C ASP A 391 -15.94 14.74 23.54
N SER A 392 -15.56 13.58 24.07
CA SER A 392 -14.96 13.46 25.40
C SER A 392 -14.10 12.21 25.55
N ILE A 393 -13.08 12.32 26.41
CA ILE A 393 -12.18 11.24 26.76
C ILE A 393 -12.19 11.03 28.28
N ARG A 394 -12.42 9.80 28.72
CA ARG A 394 -12.24 9.33 30.09
C ARG A 394 -11.03 8.39 30.13
N VAL A 395 -10.33 8.38 31.26
CA VAL A 395 -9.14 7.55 31.45
C VAL A 395 -9.31 6.77 32.75
N SER A 396 -8.88 5.51 32.79
CA SER A 396 -9.26 4.50 33.79
C SER A 396 -8.89 4.84 35.21
N SER A 397 -7.91 5.72 35.44
CA SER A 397 -7.53 6.16 36.79
C SER A 397 -8.05 7.56 37.20
N GLY A 398 -8.80 8.27 36.34
CA GLY A 398 -9.39 9.57 36.69
C GLY A 398 -10.05 10.33 35.54
N VAL A 399 -11.06 11.13 35.88
CA VAL A 399 -11.60 12.14 34.94
C VAL A 399 -10.61 13.31 34.91
N TYR A 400 -9.74 13.34 33.91
CA TYR A 400 -8.92 14.53 33.67
C TYR A 400 -9.84 15.67 33.20
N THR A 401 -10.09 16.62 34.10
CA THR A 401 -10.92 17.81 33.80
C THR A 401 -10.12 18.95 33.18
N GLN A 402 -8.81 18.77 32.97
CA GLN A 402 -7.95 19.73 32.26
C GLN A 402 -6.90 19.05 31.35
N PRO A 403 -7.28 18.26 30.33
CA PRO A 403 -6.43 18.17 29.16
C PRO A 403 -6.24 19.59 28.60
N ILE A 404 -5.08 19.90 28.02
CA ILE A 404 -4.85 21.21 27.41
C ILE A 404 -5.78 21.32 26.20
N TRP A 405 -6.91 22.00 26.39
CA TRP A 405 -7.85 22.32 25.33
C TRP A 405 -7.20 23.35 24.40
N ASP A 406 -6.84 22.95 23.19
CA ASP A 406 -6.95 23.92 22.11
C ASP A 406 -8.45 24.08 21.78
N MET A 407 -8.86 25.25 21.31
CA MET A 407 -10.28 25.51 21.01
C MET A 407 -10.78 24.71 19.78
N SER A 408 -10.05 23.68 19.32
CA SER A 408 -10.38 22.87 18.14
C SER A 408 -11.01 21.51 18.47
N GLY A 409 -11.23 21.17 19.75
CA GLY A 409 -11.89 19.92 20.14
C GLY A 409 -10.98 18.70 19.99
N SER A 410 -9.74 18.83 20.43
CA SER A 410 -8.70 17.80 20.24
C SER A 410 -7.96 17.46 21.53
N HIS A 411 -7.51 16.22 21.65
CA HIS A 411 -6.84 15.71 22.84
C HIS A 411 -5.42 15.23 22.52
N LEU A 412 -4.42 15.80 23.19
CA LEU A 412 -3.05 15.30 23.13
C LEU A 412 -2.87 14.19 24.16
N VAL A 413 -2.49 12.99 23.70
CA VAL A 413 -2.07 11.88 24.54
C VAL A 413 -0.55 11.74 24.41
N GLU A 414 0.15 11.86 25.53
CA GLU A 414 1.58 11.68 25.64
C GLU A 414 1.83 10.54 26.64
N LEU A 415 2.58 9.52 26.21
CA LEU A 415 3.08 8.50 27.14
C LEU A 415 4.19 9.11 27.99
N THR A 416 3.94 9.29 29.28
CA THR A 416 4.92 9.78 30.23
C THR A 416 5.98 8.71 30.53
N ALA A 417 7.19 9.16 30.90
CA ALA A 417 8.35 8.29 31.11
C ALA A 417 8.18 7.26 32.25
N ASP A 418 7.21 7.44 33.14
CA ASP A 418 6.94 6.56 34.28
C ASP A 418 6.11 5.31 33.93
N GLY A 419 5.72 5.13 32.67
CA GLY A 419 5.15 3.88 32.14
C GLY A 419 3.74 3.53 32.64
N THR A 420 3.06 4.44 33.34
CA THR A 420 1.65 4.21 33.69
C THR A 420 0.76 4.52 32.49
N ILE A 421 0.34 3.47 31.77
CA ILE A 421 -0.68 3.60 30.74
C ILE A 421 -2.05 3.55 31.39
N ASP A 422 -2.78 4.58 31.07
CA ASP A 422 -4.05 4.94 31.64
C ASP A 422 -5.06 4.49 30.57
N GLN A 423 -5.89 3.47 30.82
CA GLN A 423 -6.84 2.94 29.82
C GLN A 423 -7.80 4.07 29.43
N ILE A 424 -7.91 4.38 28.15
CA ILE A 424 -8.72 5.50 27.68
C ILE A 424 -10.11 4.99 27.24
N GLU A 425 -11.13 5.30 28.03
CA GLU A 425 -12.55 5.11 27.71
C GLU A 425 -13.11 6.39 27.08
N VAL A 426 -13.55 6.38 25.83
CA VAL A 426 -13.95 7.58 25.08
C VAL A 426 -15.47 7.60 24.92
N GLN A 427 -16.13 8.69 25.31
CA GLN A 427 -17.58 8.87 25.10
C GLN A 427 -17.84 9.88 23.97
N TYR A 428 -18.54 9.43 22.95
CA TYR A 428 -19.01 10.19 21.80
C TYR A 428 -20.47 10.62 22.04
N LEU A 429 -20.70 11.93 22.05
CA LEU A 429 -22.02 12.54 22.22
C LEU A 429 -22.36 13.27 20.93
N ARG A 430 -23.02 12.56 20.02
CA ARG A 430 -23.45 13.05 18.71
C ARG A 430 -24.19 14.40 18.81
N MET A 431 -23.48 15.51 18.65
CA MET A 431 -24.08 16.82 18.40
C MET A 431 -24.15 17.05 16.89
N GLY A 432 -25.33 17.46 16.44
CA GLY A 432 -25.69 17.52 15.03
C GLY A 432 -24.96 18.55 14.19
N ASP A 433 -25.25 18.40 12.90
CA ASP A 433 -25.11 19.32 11.78
C ASP A 433 -23.80 19.32 10.97
N ALA A 434 -24.01 18.98 9.70
CA ALA A 434 -23.08 19.08 8.60
C ALA A 434 -22.69 20.53 8.34
N GLN A 435 -21.39 20.81 8.41
CA GLN A 435 -20.76 21.87 7.62
C GLN A 435 -20.04 21.21 6.45
N SER A 436 -20.02 21.85 5.28
CA SER A 436 -19.26 21.37 4.13
C SER A 436 -17.77 21.29 4.47
N PHE A 437 -17.27 20.07 4.66
CA PHE A 437 -15.85 19.74 4.79
C PHE A 437 -15.37 18.96 3.56
N VAL A 438 -14.09 19.11 3.22
CA VAL A 438 -13.40 18.13 2.37
C VAL A 438 -13.29 16.87 3.21
N GLU A 439 -14.17 15.91 2.97
CA GLU A 439 -14.12 14.62 3.66
C GLU A 439 -12.95 13.82 3.08
N PHE A 440 -11.80 13.90 3.75
CA PHE A 440 -10.77 12.87 3.63
C PHE A 440 -11.28 11.63 4.39
N GLY A 441 -12.27 10.95 3.82
CA GLY A 441 -12.50 9.57 4.19
C GLY A 441 -11.23 8.81 3.83
N ASP A 442 -10.53 8.25 4.80
CA ASP A 442 -9.46 7.29 4.52
C ASP A 442 -10.14 6.02 4.00
N VAL A 443 -10.55 6.08 2.74
CA VAL A 443 -11.18 4.96 2.05
C VAL A 443 -10.20 3.78 1.96
N SER A 444 -8.94 3.91 2.40
CA SER A 444 -7.92 2.84 2.35
C SER A 444 -8.23 1.60 3.19
N THR A 445 -9.21 1.64 4.10
CA THR A 445 -9.71 0.42 4.77
C THR A 445 -10.71 -0.37 3.92
N PHE A 446 -11.30 0.25 2.89
CA PHE A 446 -12.38 -0.36 2.10
C PHE A 446 -12.13 -0.32 0.58
N ILE A 447 -11.19 0.47 0.05
CA ILE A 447 -10.75 0.33 -1.35
C ILE A 447 -9.73 -0.82 -1.42
N PRO A 448 -9.74 -1.63 -2.48
CA PRO A 448 -8.87 -2.80 -2.53
C PRO A 448 -7.37 -2.46 -2.54
N SER A 449 -6.99 -1.25 -2.95
CA SER A 449 -5.61 -0.72 -2.83
C SER A 449 -5.55 0.80 -3.00
N ARG A 450 -4.45 1.38 -2.53
CA ARG A 450 -4.07 2.78 -2.71
C ARG A 450 -3.59 3.14 -4.12
N LYS A 451 -3.38 2.19 -5.03
CA LYS A 451 -2.98 2.51 -6.41
C LYS A 451 -4.17 2.45 -7.35
N ILE A 452 -4.91 3.55 -7.44
CA ILE A 452 -6.11 3.64 -8.28
C ILE A 452 -5.69 3.83 -9.74
N GLN A 453 -6.15 2.92 -10.59
CA GLN A 453 -5.86 2.89 -12.03
C GLN A 453 -7.03 3.42 -12.87
N GLY A 454 -8.26 3.35 -12.34
CA GLY A 454 -9.45 3.77 -13.08
C GLY A 454 -10.64 4.04 -12.17
N LEU A 455 -11.54 4.91 -12.66
CA LEU A 455 -12.79 5.28 -12.02
C LEU A 455 -13.92 5.24 -13.03
N ALA A 456 -15.07 4.69 -12.64
CA ALA A 456 -16.28 4.63 -13.46
C ALA A 456 -17.52 4.96 -12.62
N GLU A 457 -18.55 5.55 -13.23
CA GLU A 457 -19.86 5.71 -12.61
C GLU A 457 -20.92 4.99 -13.43
N ASP A 458 -21.72 4.14 -12.80
CA ASP A 458 -22.86 3.50 -13.45
C ASP A 458 -24.11 4.39 -13.55
N GLN A 459 -25.16 3.89 -14.20
CA GLN A 459 -26.40 4.63 -14.36
C GLN A 459 -27.13 4.93 -13.04
N SER A 460 -26.85 4.16 -11.99
CA SER A 460 -27.42 4.38 -10.65
C SER A 460 -26.66 5.43 -9.85
N GLY A 461 -25.52 5.91 -10.36
CA GLY A 461 -24.60 6.80 -9.67
C GLY A 461 -23.57 6.07 -8.79
N GLY A 462 -23.52 4.73 -8.90
CA GLY A 462 -22.55 3.91 -8.18
C GLY A 462 -21.17 4.00 -8.83
N ILE A 463 -20.12 4.10 -8.01
CA ILE A 463 -18.76 4.35 -8.45
C ILE A 463 -17.92 3.07 -8.38
N TYR A 464 -17.42 2.63 -9.53
CA TYR A 464 -16.41 1.57 -9.61
C TYR A 464 -15.01 2.15 -9.43
N ILE A 465 -14.25 1.56 -8.51
CA ILE A 465 -12.91 1.95 -8.10
C ILE A 465 -11.96 0.84 -8.49
N LEU A 466 -11.15 1.08 -9.52
CA LEU A 466 -10.25 0.08 -10.07
C LEU A 466 -8.85 0.31 -9.52
N SER A 467 -8.31 -0.65 -8.75
CA SER A 467 -7.02 -0.53 -8.08
C SER A 467 -6.10 -1.69 -8.44
N ASN A 468 -4.78 -1.56 -8.26
CA ASN A 468 -3.83 -2.64 -8.59
C ASN A 468 -3.94 -3.92 -7.71
N GLN A 469 -4.89 -4.00 -6.77
CA GLN A 469 -5.13 -5.21 -5.96
C GLN A 469 -6.59 -5.69 -5.97
N GLY A 470 -7.52 -4.94 -6.55
CA GLY A 470 -8.92 -5.34 -6.64
C GLY A 470 -9.82 -4.29 -7.29
N ILE A 471 -11.09 -4.64 -7.38
CA ILE A 471 -12.17 -3.74 -7.81
C ILE A 471 -13.05 -3.43 -6.59
N GLY A 472 -13.29 -2.14 -6.34
CA GLY A 472 -14.27 -1.66 -5.38
C GLY A 472 -15.50 -1.10 -6.09
N TYR A 473 -16.66 -1.13 -5.44
CA TYR A 473 -17.88 -0.48 -5.88
C TYR A 473 -18.53 0.28 -4.73
N PHE A 474 -18.67 1.60 -4.89
CA PHE A 474 -19.29 2.49 -3.94
C PHE A 474 -20.68 2.88 -4.41
N ASP A 475 -21.73 2.42 -3.75
CA ASP A 475 -23.13 2.69 -4.14
C ASP A 475 -23.65 4.07 -3.68
N GLY A 476 -22.77 4.93 -3.16
CA GLY A 476 -23.11 6.19 -2.51
C GLY A 476 -23.27 6.08 -1.00
N THR A 477 -23.36 4.86 -0.44
CA THR A 477 -23.52 4.60 0.99
C THR A 477 -22.53 3.58 1.53
N GLN A 478 -22.23 2.54 0.76
CA GLN A 478 -21.37 1.43 1.14
C GLN A 478 -20.36 1.16 0.04
N LEU A 479 -19.15 0.79 0.44
CA LEU A 479 -18.11 0.32 -0.44
C LEU A 479 -18.05 -1.21 -0.36
N MET A 480 -18.30 -1.87 -1.48
CA MET A 480 -18.14 -3.31 -1.65
C MET A 480 -16.81 -3.59 -2.36
N THR A 481 -16.02 -4.53 -1.86
CA THR A 481 -14.82 -5.02 -2.55
C THR A 481 -15.12 -6.35 -3.22
N PHE A 482 -14.71 -6.49 -4.48
CA PHE A 482 -14.75 -7.76 -5.20
C PHE A 482 -13.43 -8.49 -5.00
N ASP A 483 -13.41 -9.40 -4.03
CA ASP A 483 -12.31 -10.33 -3.87
C ASP A 483 -12.42 -11.43 -4.94
N ILE A 484 -11.49 -11.42 -5.89
CA ILE A 484 -11.39 -12.47 -6.90
C ILE A 484 -10.56 -13.61 -6.29
N GLU A 485 -11.22 -14.54 -5.60
CA GLU A 485 -10.60 -15.78 -5.15
C GLU A 485 -10.42 -16.73 -6.35
N ILE A 486 -9.19 -16.91 -6.81
CA ILE A 486 -8.86 -17.90 -7.84
C ILE A 486 -8.33 -19.15 -7.15
N GLU A 487 -8.93 -20.29 -7.45
CA GLU A 487 -8.38 -21.59 -7.08
C GLU A 487 -7.08 -21.84 -7.85
N VAL A 488 -5.95 -21.64 -7.17
CA VAL A 488 -4.63 -21.79 -7.77
C VAL A 488 -4.27 -23.28 -7.86
N ARG A 489 -3.86 -23.71 -9.06
CA ARG A 489 -3.51 -25.11 -9.30
C ARG A 489 -2.27 -25.47 -8.47
N PRO A 490 -2.13 -26.72 -8.02
CA PRO A 490 -0.96 -27.17 -7.29
C PRO A 490 0.35 -26.85 -8.05
N GLY A 491 1.25 -26.10 -7.42
CA GLY A 491 2.55 -25.70 -7.98
C GLY A 491 2.60 -24.29 -8.61
N GLU A 492 1.49 -23.56 -8.66
CA GLU A 492 1.48 -22.14 -9.02
C GLU A 492 1.47 -21.27 -7.75
N TYR A 493 2.26 -20.21 -7.73
CA TYR A 493 2.30 -19.25 -6.61
C TYR A 493 1.23 -18.16 -6.83
N ILE A 494 0.44 -17.87 -5.80
CA ILE A 494 -0.47 -16.72 -5.77
C ILE A 494 0.38 -15.46 -5.63
N THR A 495 0.69 -14.76 -6.71
CA THR A 495 1.00 -13.34 -6.65
C THR A 495 -0.32 -12.57 -6.77
N ARG A 496 -0.83 -12.01 -5.66
CA ARG A 496 -1.95 -11.06 -5.63
C ARG A 496 -1.53 -9.69 -6.19
N TYR A 497 -0.99 -9.69 -7.40
CA TYR A 497 -0.73 -8.47 -8.15
C TYR A 497 -1.79 -8.42 -9.23
N LEU A 498 -2.72 -7.46 -9.20
CA LEU A 498 -3.33 -6.97 -10.45
C LEU A 498 -2.29 -6.04 -11.09
N GLY A 499 -1.20 -6.64 -11.54
CA GLY A 499 -0.05 -5.96 -12.08
C GLY A 499 -0.34 -5.51 -13.50
N GLY A 500 -1.18 -4.50 -13.66
CA GLY A 500 -1.39 -3.85 -14.94
C GLY A 500 -1.67 -2.36 -14.82
N ASN A 501 -1.04 -1.57 -15.68
CA ASN A 501 -1.22 -0.11 -15.77
C ASN A 501 -2.60 0.29 -16.35
N SER A 502 -3.49 -0.67 -16.61
CA SER A 502 -4.74 -0.42 -17.31
C SER A 502 -5.84 -1.36 -16.81
N ILE A 503 -6.30 -1.16 -15.56
CA ILE A 503 -7.66 -1.59 -15.23
C ILE A 503 -8.57 -0.49 -15.78
N LEU A 504 -9.07 -0.71 -17.00
CA LEU A 504 -9.92 0.28 -17.66
C LEU A 504 -11.38 0.05 -17.30
N PRO A 505 -12.10 1.09 -16.87
CA PRO A 505 -13.54 1.03 -16.78
C PRO A 505 -14.11 1.04 -18.20
N VAL A 506 -14.68 -0.09 -18.61
CA VAL A 506 -15.61 -0.10 -19.74
C VAL A 506 -17.00 0.03 -19.16
N LEU A 507 -17.65 1.15 -19.42
CA LEU A 507 -19.03 1.38 -19.06
C LEU A 507 -19.92 0.99 -20.24
N HIS A 508 -20.53 -0.19 -20.18
CA HIS A 508 -21.56 -0.54 -21.16
C HIS A 508 -22.86 0.16 -20.78
N ARG A 509 -23.30 1.04 -21.69
CA ARG A 509 -24.21 2.15 -21.42
C ARG A 509 -25.65 1.75 -21.18
N GLU A 510 -26.04 0.51 -21.43
CA GLU A 510 -27.45 0.09 -21.37
C GLU A 510 -27.77 -0.96 -20.31
N ASN A 511 -26.78 -1.60 -19.65
CA ASN A 511 -27.02 -2.77 -18.78
C ASN A 511 -26.19 -2.82 -17.48
N SER A 512 -25.64 -1.70 -16.99
CA SER A 512 -24.83 -1.67 -15.75
C SER A 512 -23.65 -2.66 -15.76
N LYS A 513 -23.11 -2.99 -16.95
CA LYS A 513 -21.97 -3.88 -17.07
C LYS A 513 -20.69 -3.07 -16.97
N VAL A 514 -19.82 -3.45 -16.04
CA VAL A 514 -18.47 -2.91 -15.91
C VAL A 514 -17.47 -4.01 -16.15
N ILE A 515 -16.50 -3.74 -17.03
CA ILE A 515 -15.41 -4.67 -17.26
C ILE A 515 -14.19 -4.23 -16.46
N GLY A 516 -13.69 -5.13 -15.62
CA GLY A 516 -12.39 -5.00 -14.97
C GLY A 516 -11.38 -5.92 -15.64
N GLY A 517 -10.31 -5.36 -16.20
CA GLY A 517 -9.14 -6.13 -16.66
C GLY A 517 -8.16 -6.37 -15.53
N SER A 518 -7.66 -7.58 -15.39
CA SER A 518 -6.70 -7.98 -14.36
C SER A 518 -5.59 -8.83 -14.97
N LEU A 519 -4.34 -8.63 -14.56
CA LEU A 519 -3.35 -9.70 -14.62
C LEU A 519 -3.35 -10.39 -13.28
N LEU A 520 -3.81 -11.64 -13.19
CA LEU A 520 -3.63 -12.46 -11.99
C LEU A 520 -2.64 -13.57 -12.31
N ALA A 521 -1.48 -13.59 -11.64
CA ALA A 521 -0.45 -14.63 -11.83
C ALA A 521 -0.03 -14.86 -13.30
N ASN A 522 0.21 -13.77 -14.06
CA ASN A 522 0.48 -13.80 -15.51
C ASN A 522 -0.67 -14.38 -16.37
N ARG A 523 -1.87 -14.45 -15.82
CA ARG A 523 -3.09 -14.76 -16.57
C ARG A 523 -3.85 -13.47 -16.79
N PRO A 524 -3.92 -12.99 -18.03
CA PRO A 524 -4.85 -11.94 -18.34
C PRO A 524 -6.27 -12.47 -18.16
N MET A 525 -7.00 -11.82 -17.25
CA MET A 525 -8.41 -12.01 -16.99
C MET A 525 -9.20 -10.73 -17.25
N ALA A 526 -10.38 -10.88 -17.80
CA ALA A 526 -11.39 -9.82 -17.78
C ALA A 526 -12.58 -10.31 -16.96
N VAL A 527 -13.13 -9.41 -16.15
CA VAL A 527 -14.28 -9.67 -15.28
C VAL A 527 -15.40 -8.77 -15.74
N ILE A 528 -16.55 -9.34 -16.09
CA ILE A 528 -17.77 -8.56 -16.27
C ILE A 528 -18.49 -8.52 -14.94
N ILE A 529 -18.77 -7.31 -14.46
CA ILE A 529 -19.57 -7.05 -13.27
C ILE A 529 -20.90 -6.48 -13.73
N GLU A 530 -22.00 -7.09 -13.32
CA GLU A 530 -23.36 -6.62 -13.61
C GLU A 530 -24.09 -6.41 -12.28
N ASN A 531 -24.70 -5.23 -12.11
CA ASN A 531 -25.50 -4.90 -10.91
C ASN A 531 -24.74 -5.14 -9.59
N GLY A 532 -23.46 -4.77 -9.55
CA GLY A 532 -22.63 -4.93 -8.36
C GLY A 532 -22.28 -6.40 -8.04
N GLN A 533 -22.36 -7.31 -9.01
CA GLN A 533 -21.94 -8.71 -8.86
C GLN A 533 -21.10 -9.15 -10.05
N ILE A 534 -20.13 -10.03 -9.82
CA ILE A 534 -19.36 -10.63 -10.92
C ILE A 534 -20.29 -11.55 -11.72
N ALA A 535 -20.57 -11.18 -12.97
CA ALA A 535 -21.43 -11.93 -13.88
C ALA A 535 -20.63 -12.97 -14.68
N GLU A 536 -19.44 -12.61 -15.17
CA GLU A 536 -18.63 -13.50 -16.01
C GLU A 536 -17.13 -13.30 -15.81
N PHE A 537 -16.37 -14.40 -15.92
CA PHE A 537 -14.92 -14.43 -15.91
C PHE A 537 -14.40 -14.91 -17.26
N TYR A 538 -13.49 -14.13 -17.84
CA TYR A 538 -12.76 -14.52 -19.03
C TYR A 538 -11.34 -14.88 -18.65
N GLU A 539 -11.01 -16.15 -18.75
CA GLU A 539 -9.63 -16.62 -18.69
C GLU A 539 -9.11 -16.75 -20.12
N SER A 540 -8.04 -16.03 -20.44
CA SER A 540 -7.36 -16.20 -21.73
C SER A 540 -6.92 -17.67 -21.90
N PRO A 541 -7.10 -18.30 -23.08
CA PRO A 541 -6.74 -19.70 -23.30
C PRO A 541 -5.29 -20.05 -22.88
N GLN A 542 -5.03 -21.29 -22.48
CA GLN A 542 -3.78 -21.69 -21.80
C GLN A 542 -2.45 -21.35 -22.51
N ASN A 543 -2.47 -21.04 -23.81
CA ASN A 543 -1.28 -20.70 -24.58
C ASN A 543 -0.81 -19.24 -24.41
N PHE A 544 -1.54 -18.39 -23.67
CA PHE A 544 -1.29 -16.93 -23.57
C PHE A 544 -0.41 -16.50 -22.39
N ARG A 545 0.15 -17.44 -21.62
CA ARG A 545 0.89 -17.18 -20.37
C ARG A 545 2.20 -16.37 -20.49
N GLN A 546 2.61 -15.95 -21.69
CA GLN A 546 3.91 -15.30 -21.91
C GLN A 546 3.86 -13.86 -22.41
N GLN A 547 2.68 -13.28 -22.69
CA GLN A 547 2.62 -11.98 -23.36
C GLN A 547 1.76 -10.97 -22.59
N GLY A 548 2.46 -10.13 -21.83
CA GLY A 548 2.08 -8.74 -21.64
C GLY A 548 0.97 -8.42 -20.64
N VAL A 549 0.92 -7.14 -20.31
CA VAL A 549 -0.08 -6.53 -19.43
C VAL A 549 -1.28 -6.07 -20.29
N TYR A 550 -2.52 -6.11 -19.79
CA TYR A 550 -3.64 -5.43 -20.47
C TYR A 550 -3.31 -3.95 -20.62
N THR A 551 -3.39 -3.45 -21.84
CA THR A 551 -3.19 -2.02 -22.11
C THR A 551 -4.53 -1.31 -22.25
N SER A 552 -5.57 -1.97 -22.78
CA SER A 552 -6.93 -1.44 -22.84
C SER A 552 -7.99 -2.51 -23.13
N ALA A 553 -9.27 -2.21 -22.87
CA ALA A 553 -10.40 -3.07 -23.22
C ALA A 553 -11.66 -2.24 -23.51
N VAL A 554 -12.60 -2.81 -24.27
CA VAL A 554 -13.93 -2.26 -24.55
C VAL A 554 -14.93 -3.41 -24.75
N LEU A 555 -16.17 -3.26 -24.25
CA LEU A 555 -17.29 -4.14 -24.55
C LEU A 555 -18.10 -3.47 -25.66
N THR A 556 -18.17 -4.13 -26.80
CA THR A 556 -18.93 -3.60 -27.92
C THR A 556 -20.44 -3.70 -27.67
N GLU A 557 -21.24 -2.95 -28.42
CA GLU A 557 -22.71 -3.07 -28.42
C GLU A 557 -23.23 -4.49 -28.73
N SER A 558 -22.40 -5.33 -29.36
CA SER A 558 -22.72 -6.75 -29.63
C SER A 558 -22.26 -7.70 -28.51
N ASP A 559 -21.99 -7.17 -27.31
CA ASP A 559 -21.42 -7.89 -26.15
C ASP A 559 -20.08 -8.61 -26.47
N VAL A 560 -19.36 -8.19 -27.52
CA VAL A 560 -18.00 -8.70 -27.79
C VAL A 560 -17.02 -7.91 -26.95
N LEU A 561 -16.31 -8.59 -26.05
CA LEU A 561 -15.21 -8.00 -25.31
C LEU A 561 -13.98 -7.94 -26.24
N VAL A 562 -13.48 -6.72 -26.45
CA VAL A 562 -12.24 -6.48 -27.17
C VAL A 562 -11.19 -6.01 -26.17
N ALA A 563 -10.04 -6.69 -26.10
CA ALA A 563 -8.97 -6.31 -25.20
C ALA A 563 -7.60 -6.35 -25.88
N SER A 564 -6.73 -5.44 -25.49
CA SER A 564 -5.37 -5.34 -26.00
C SER A 564 -4.33 -5.73 -24.96
N PHE A 565 -3.26 -6.36 -25.43
CA PHE A 565 -2.15 -6.84 -24.61
C PHE A 565 -0.84 -6.22 -25.06
N SER A 566 0.09 -5.98 -24.14
CA SER A 566 1.47 -5.65 -24.51
C SER A 566 2.02 -6.75 -25.43
N ASP A 567 2.31 -6.37 -26.68
CA ASP A 567 2.80 -7.22 -27.77
C ASP A 567 1.85 -8.33 -28.28
N GLY A 568 0.65 -8.46 -27.71
CA GLY A 568 -0.27 -9.58 -27.97
C GLY A 568 -1.43 -9.30 -28.95
N GLY A 569 -1.55 -8.08 -29.48
CA GLY A 569 -2.60 -7.69 -30.42
C GLY A 569 -3.95 -7.41 -29.76
N LEU A 570 -5.02 -7.47 -30.56
CA LEU A 570 -6.41 -7.33 -30.12
C LEU A 570 -7.09 -8.69 -30.02
N HIS A 571 -7.74 -8.94 -28.89
CA HIS A 571 -8.44 -10.17 -28.59
C HIS A 571 -9.93 -9.88 -28.56
N PHE A 572 -10.69 -10.60 -29.36
CA PHE A 572 -12.13 -10.55 -29.45
C PHE A 572 -12.67 -11.79 -28.75
N TYR A 573 -13.43 -11.57 -27.69
CA TYR A 573 -14.18 -12.61 -27.01
C TYR A 573 -15.67 -12.42 -27.28
N HIS A 574 -16.26 -13.40 -27.94
CA HIS A 574 -17.67 -13.37 -28.32
C HIS A 574 -18.53 -14.00 -27.22
N PRO A 575 -19.81 -13.58 -27.07
CA PRO A 575 -20.75 -14.16 -26.10
C PRO A 575 -20.96 -15.67 -26.21
N ASP A 576 -20.63 -16.28 -27.36
CA ASP A 576 -20.71 -17.73 -27.57
C ASP A 576 -19.47 -18.50 -27.05
N GLY A 577 -18.53 -17.79 -26.42
CA GLY A 577 -17.29 -18.33 -25.88
C GLY A 577 -16.15 -18.46 -26.89
N THR A 578 -16.36 -18.04 -28.15
CA THR A 578 -15.31 -18.07 -29.16
C THR A 578 -14.32 -16.91 -28.98
N PHE A 579 -13.06 -17.19 -29.31
CA PHE A 579 -11.97 -16.22 -29.24
C PHE A 579 -11.37 -16.01 -30.64
N GLN A 580 -11.10 -14.75 -30.98
CA GLN A 580 -10.34 -14.37 -32.16
C GLN A 580 -9.24 -13.37 -31.77
N ILE A 581 -8.09 -13.48 -32.43
CA ILE A 581 -6.96 -12.58 -32.22
C ILE A 581 -6.62 -11.92 -33.53
N VAL A 582 -6.39 -10.61 -33.46
CA VAL A 582 -5.94 -9.78 -34.57
C VAL A 582 -4.60 -9.19 -34.17
N THR A 583 -3.60 -9.41 -35.01
CA THR A 583 -2.21 -8.97 -34.80
C THR A 583 -1.74 -8.16 -36.01
N THR A 584 -0.48 -7.73 -35.97
CA THR A 584 0.23 -7.15 -37.13
C THR A 584 0.26 -8.08 -38.34
N ALA A 585 0.17 -9.40 -38.14
CA ALA A 585 0.06 -10.35 -39.25
C ALA A 585 -1.30 -10.28 -39.96
N ASP A 586 -2.32 -9.77 -39.27
CA ASP A 586 -3.71 -9.67 -39.73
C ASP A 586 -4.05 -8.24 -40.21
N GLY A 587 -3.08 -7.32 -40.15
CA GLY A 587 -3.23 -5.94 -40.62
C GLY A 587 -3.26 -4.89 -39.51
N LEU A 588 -3.10 -5.25 -38.24
CA LEU A 588 -2.89 -4.22 -37.21
C LEU A 588 -1.59 -3.44 -37.49
N PRO A 589 -1.59 -2.11 -37.33
CA PRO A 589 -0.37 -1.33 -37.44
C PRO A 589 0.67 -1.64 -36.36
N HIS A 590 0.24 -2.08 -35.16
CA HIS A 590 1.10 -2.51 -34.07
C HIS A 590 0.36 -3.50 -33.15
N ASN A 591 1.08 -4.34 -32.40
CA ASN A 591 0.44 -5.32 -31.49
C ASN A 591 0.08 -4.73 -30.11
N GLU A 592 0.72 -3.64 -29.70
CA GLU A 592 0.42 -2.94 -28.44
C GLU A 592 -0.51 -1.76 -28.71
N VAL A 593 -1.79 -1.90 -28.38
CA VAL A 593 -2.80 -0.82 -28.47
C VAL A 593 -2.90 -0.15 -27.11
N ALA A 594 -2.57 1.12 -27.00
CA ALA A 594 -2.55 1.86 -25.74
C ALA A 594 -3.95 2.22 -25.21
N SER A 595 -4.90 2.48 -26.11
CA SER A 595 -6.28 2.81 -25.75
C SER A 595 -7.26 2.30 -26.80
N LEU A 596 -8.38 1.77 -26.33
CA LEU A 596 -9.49 1.24 -27.12
C LEU A 596 -10.76 2.00 -26.78
N ASN A 597 -11.59 2.26 -27.79
CA ASN A 597 -12.95 2.77 -27.59
C ASN A 597 -13.86 2.38 -28.76
N GLN A 598 -15.18 2.42 -28.59
CA GLN A 598 -16.14 2.16 -29.66
C GLN A 598 -16.84 3.45 -30.07
N THR A 599 -16.98 3.70 -31.38
CA THR A 599 -17.78 4.80 -31.91
C THR A 599 -19.27 4.46 -31.83
N SER A 600 -20.15 5.46 -31.96
CA SER A 600 -21.60 5.24 -32.04
C SER A 600 -22.05 4.42 -33.26
N ASP A 601 -21.19 4.30 -34.28
CA ASP A 601 -21.46 3.50 -35.47
C ASP A 601 -20.97 2.05 -35.32
N GLY A 602 -20.44 1.70 -34.14
CA GLY A 602 -19.98 0.37 -33.79
C GLY A 602 -18.51 0.09 -34.14
N GLU A 603 -17.80 1.04 -34.75
CA GLU A 603 -16.39 0.88 -35.11
C GLU A 603 -15.46 0.99 -33.90
N LEU A 604 -14.30 0.34 -33.93
CA LEU A 604 -13.31 0.40 -32.86
C LEU A 604 -12.25 1.46 -33.17
N LEU A 605 -12.07 2.42 -32.26
CA LEU A 605 -10.94 3.34 -32.27
C LEU A 605 -9.75 2.76 -31.53
N LEU A 606 -8.61 2.70 -32.21
CA LEU A 606 -7.35 2.18 -31.71
C LEU A 606 -6.33 3.31 -31.61
N ALA A 607 -5.78 3.54 -30.41
CA ALA A 607 -4.62 4.40 -30.21
C ALA A 607 -3.37 3.58 -29.89
N TYR A 608 -2.24 4.02 -30.44
CA TYR A 608 -0.93 3.39 -30.25
C TYR A 608 0.03 4.34 -29.55
N ASP A 609 0.75 3.84 -28.54
CA ASP A 609 1.86 4.56 -27.90
C ASP A 609 3.18 4.16 -28.59
N GLY A 610 3.74 5.05 -29.43
CA GLY A 610 4.99 4.80 -30.13
C GLY A 610 6.26 4.90 -29.24
N GLY A 611 6.10 5.04 -27.93
CA GLY A 611 7.14 5.56 -27.03
C GLY A 611 8.17 4.57 -26.48
N ARG A 612 8.00 3.24 -26.58
CA ARG A 612 8.88 2.31 -25.84
C ARG A 612 10.04 1.70 -26.61
N THR A 613 9.98 1.64 -27.94
CA THR A 613 10.97 0.88 -28.74
C THR A 613 11.69 1.70 -29.81
N GLY A 614 11.50 3.03 -29.83
CA GLY A 614 12.14 3.91 -30.81
C GLY A 614 11.62 3.75 -32.25
N MET A 615 10.57 2.95 -32.46
CA MET A 615 9.83 2.89 -33.72
C MET A 615 8.63 3.85 -33.66
N SER A 616 8.54 4.79 -34.59
CA SER A 616 7.58 5.90 -34.58
C SER A 616 6.17 5.51 -35.02
N PHE A 617 5.62 4.40 -34.51
CA PHE A 617 4.25 4.01 -34.82
C PHE A 617 3.30 4.56 -33.74
N SER A 618 2.85 5.79 -33.94
CA SER A 618 1.78 6.41 -33.13
C SER A 618 0.65 6.83 -34.07
N GLY A 619 -0.60 6.86 -33.61
CA GLY A 619 -1.71 7.34 -34.41
C GLY A 619 -3.06 6.81 -33.96
N LEU A 620 -4.12 7.32 -34.59
CA LEU A 620 -5.50 6.91 -34.36
C LEU A 620 -6.02 6.15 -35.58
N PHE A 621 -6.48 4.93 -35.35
CA PHE A 621 -6.99 4.03 -36.38
C PHE A 621 -8.43 3.64 -36.07
N VAL A 622 -9.18 3.35 -37.13
CA VAL A 622 -10.48 2.71 -37.06
C VAL A 622 -10.33 1.27 -37.45
N MET A 623 -11.05 0.41 -36.76
CA MET A 623 -11.19 -0.98 -37.12
C MET A 623 -12.67 -1.35 -37.16
N ASP A 624 -13.08 -1.91 -38.30
CA ASP A 624 -14.39 -2.55 -38.42
C ASP A 624 -14.31 -3.92 -37.69
N PRO A 625 -15.08 -4.14 -36.61
CA PRO A 625 -15.02 -5.38 -35.85
C PRO A 625 -15.52 -6.62 -36.63
N GLN A 626 -16.22 -6.44 -37.76
CA GLN A 626 -16.71 -7.55 -38.60
C GLN A 626 -15.69 -7.99 -39.65
N THR A 627 -14.97 -7.03 -40.25
CA THR A 627 -14.01 -7.31 -41.32
C THR A 627 -12.56 -7.32 -40.86
N PHE A 628 -12.30 -6.79 -39.66
CA PHE A 628 -10.97 -6.57 -39.08
C PHE A 628 -10.07 -5.67 -39.93
N LEU A 629 -10.65 -4.92 -40.88
CA LEU A 629 -9.93 -3.95 -41.68
C LEU A 629 -9.56 -2.76 -40.81
N VAL A 630 -8.26 -2.43 -40.75
CA VAL A 630 -7.73 -1.30 -40.00
C VAL A 630 -7.31 -0.20 -40.95
N GLU A 631 -7.88 0.99 -40.78
CA GLU A 631 -7.56 2.17 -41.58
C GLU A 631 -7.18 3.36 -40.68
N PRO A 632 -6.28 4.26 -41.12
CA PRO A 632 -6.06 5.52 -40.40
C PRO A 632 -7.37 6.30 -40.30
N TYR A 633 -7.72 6.80 -39.11
CA TYR A 633 -8.96 7.57 -38.95
C TYR A 633 -8.88 8.86 -39.76
N SER A 634 -9.68 8.94 -40.83
CA SER A 634 -9.66 10.02 -41.82
C SER A 634 -10.06 11.38 -41.25
N GLY A 635 -10.67 11.41 -40.06
CA GLY A 635 -11.08 12.62 -39.36
C GLY A 635 -10.01 13.22 -38.44
N VAL A 636 -8.84 12.60 -38.25
CA VAL A 636 -7.79 13.11 -37.34
C VAL A 636 -6.78 13.99 -38.08
N PRO A 637 -6.41 15.17 -37.52
CA PRO A 637 -5.32 15.98 -38.05
C PRO A 637 -4.01 15.19 -38.19
N SER A 638 -3.29 15.39 -39.30
CA SER A 638 -2.05 14.66 -39.58
C SER A 638 -1.00 14.76 -38.48
N TYR A 639 -1.00 15.82 -37.68
CA TYR A 639 -0.07 15.98 -36.56
C TYR A 639 -0.37 15.02 -35.38
N LEU A 640 -1.62 14.60 -35.18
CA LEU A 640 -1.98 13.59 -34.17
C LEU A 640 -1.61 12.17 -34.63
N GLN A 641 -1.62 11.92 -35.95
CA GLN A 641 -1.18 10.65 -36.55
C GLN A 641 0.32 10.36 -36.37
N SER A 642 1.09 11.23 -35.71
CA SER A 642 2.51 11.02 -35.41
C SER A 642 2.86 11.23 -33.94
N ARG A 643 1.85 11.46 -33.09
CA ARG A 643 2.05 11.72 -31.65
C ARG A 643 1.66 10.51 -30.82
N PRO A 644 2.41 10.19 -29.76
CA PRO A 644 2.01 9.19 -28.79
C PRO A 644 0.65 9.58 -28.18
N ILE A 645 -0.33 8.70 -28.35
CA ILE A 645 -1.66 8.88 -27.76
C ILE A 645 -1.69 8.08 -26.47
N GLN A 646 -1.93 8.76 -25.36
CA GLN A 646 -1.99 8.13 -24.04
C GLN A 646 -3.38 7.55 -23.76
N LYS A 647 -4.45 8.25 -24.16
CA LYS A 647 -5.83 7.84 -23.89
C LYS A 647 -6.82 8.44 -24.89
N ILE A 648 -7.88 7.69 -25.18
CA ILE A 648 -9.06 8.17 -25.91
C ILE A 648 -10.29 8.04 -25.02
N LYS A 649 -11.09 9.10 -24.91
CA LYS A 649 -12.36 9.08 -24.17
C LYS A 649 -13.47 9.73 -25.00
N PHE A 650 -14.67 9.13 -24.95
CA PHE A 650 -15.88 9.73 -25.51
C PHE A 650 -16.75 10.31 -24.39
N PHE A 651 -17.45 11.38 -24.72
CA PHE A 651 -18.40 12.05 -23.84
C PHE A 651 -19.71 12.33 -24.58
N ARG A 652 -20.77 12.68 -23.83
CA ARG A 652 -22.04 13.20 -24.35
C ARG A 652 -22.63 12.33 -25.48
N GLU A 653 -22.93 11.07 -25.19
CA GLU A 653 -23.50 10.17 -26.21
C GLU A 653 -22.61 9.98 -27.45
N HIS A 654 -21.29 9.92 -27.26
CA HIS A 654 -20.29 9.79 -28.33
C HIS A 654 -20.18 10.98 -29.28
N THR A 655 -20.81 12.12 -28.95
CA THR A 655 -20.71 13.33 -29.78
C THR A 655 -19.41 14.10 -29.59
N THR A 656 -18.69 13.86 -28.47
CA THR A 656 -17.40 14.50 -28.21
C THR A 656 -16.34 13.44 -27.97
N MET A 657 -15.34 13.40 -28.84
CA MET A 657 -14.15 12.58 -28.67
C MET A 657 -13.02 13.45 -28.11
N ALA A 658 -12.26 12.92 -27.15
CA ALA A 658 -11.04 13.54 -26.70
C ALA A 658 -9.86 12.57 -26.78
N VAL A 659 -8.75 13.07 -27.32
CA VAL A 659 -7.50 12.36 -27.42
C VAL A 659 -6.47 13.05 -26.52
N ILE A 660 -5.95 12.31 -25.54
CA ILE A 660 -4.89 12.80 -24.67
C ILE A 660 -3.53 12.49 -25.31
N THR A 661 -2.74 13.53 -25.49
CA THR A 661 -1.29 13.43 -25.66
C THR A 661 -0.63 14.10 -24.46
N GLU A 662 0.70 13.96 -24.29
CA GLU A 662 1.53 14.55 -23.21
C GLU A 662 0.77 15.47 -22.23
N ASN A 663 0.62 16.75 -22.56
CA ASN A 663 -0.14 17.73 -21.79
C ASN A 663 -1.29 18.39 -22.57
N GLN A 664 -1.76 17.74 -23.63
CA GLN A 664 -2.79 18.31 -24.53
C GLN A 664 -3.99 17.38 -24.65
N ILE A 665 -5.17 17.99 -24.55
CA ILE A 665 -6.46 17.36 -24.83
C ILE A 665 -6.89 17.85 -26.21
N HIS A 666 -7.03 16.93 -27.15
CA HIS A 666 -7.51 17.20 -28.48
C HIS A 666 -8.98 16.80 -28.55
N GLU A 667 -9.87 17.78 -28.49
CA GLU A 667 -11.32 17.61 -28.52
C GLU A 667 -11.84 17.64 -29.96
N ASN A 668 -12.73 16.72 -30.31
CA ASN A 668 -13.53 16.74 -31.53
C ASN A 668 -15.01 16.57 -31.18
N SER A 669 -15.76 17.67 -31.16
CA SER A 669 -17.19 17.70 -30.81
C SER A 669 -18.13 17.96 -32.00
N SER A 670 -17.60 18.34 -33.16
CA SER A 670 -18.39 18.75 -34.34
C SER A 670 -17.74 18.38 -35.68
N GLY A 671 -16.71 17.53 -35.67
CA GLY A 671 -15.80 17.31 -36.80
C GLY A 671 -14.63 18.30 -36.83
N GLU A 672 -14.65 19.34 -36.00
CA GLU A 672 -13.54 20.28 -35.81
C GLU A 672 -12.73 19.93 -34.57
N TRP A 673 -11.39 20.01 -34.68
CA TRP A 673 -10.48 19.69 -33.59
C TRP A 673 -10.05 20.95 -32.83
N MET A 674 -10.30 20.97 -31.53
CA MET A 674 -9.81 21.98 -30.60
C MET A 674 -8.71 21.41 -29.72
N ILE A 675 -7.72 22.23 -29.36
CA ILE A 675 -6.60 21.81 -28.51
C ILE A 675 -6.67 22.58 -27.20
N HIS A 676 -6.76 21.85 -26.10
CA HIS A 676 -6.66 22.39 -24.74
C HIS A 676 -5.31 21.98 -24.16
N THR A 677 -4.47 22.95 -23.82
CA THR A 677 -3.20 22.67 -23.14
C THR A 677 -3.41 22.75 -21.63
N VAL A 678 -3.21 21.63 -20.94
CA VAL A 678 -3.28 21.55 -19.48
C VAL A 678 -1.94 22.06 -18.92
N PRO A 679 -1.92 22.94 -17.89
CA PRO A 679 -0.67 23.47 -17.34
C PRO A 679 0.02 22.45 -16.41
N ALA A 680 0.23 21.23 -16.91
CA ALA A 680 0.92 20.13 -16.24
C ALA A 680 1.91 19.45 -17.20
N PRO A 681 2.94 18.75 -16.70
CA PRO A 681 3.88 18.01 -17.55
C PRO A 681 3.26 16.81 -18.28
N ALA A 682 2.27 16.17 -17.66
CA ALA A 682 1.61 14.99 -18.20
C ALA A 682 0.15 14.90 -17.71
N VAL A 683 -0.75 14.51 -18.60
CA VAL A 683 -2.18 14.24 -18.33
C VAL A 683 -2.42 12.74 -18.47
N PHE A 684 -2.93 12.08 -17.43
CA PHE A 684 -3.15 10.64 -17.43
C PHE A 684 -4.60 10.25 -17.70
N ASP A 685 -5.52 11.11 -17.27
CA ASP A 685 -6.96 10.90 -17.45
C ASP A 685 -7.69 12.23 -17.55
N ILE A 686 -8.88 12.19 -18.16
CA ILE A 686 -9.75 13.35 -18.34
C ILE A 686 -11.20 12.97 -18.07
N ASP A 687 -11.97 13.97 -17.65
CA ASP A 687 -13.42 13.91 -17.66
C ASP A 687 -14.03 15.25 -18.06
N LEU A 688 -15.35 15.24 -18.32
CA LEU A 688 -16.12 16.47 -18.48
C LEU A 688 -17.05 16.66 -17.29
N PHE A 689 -17.21 17.91 -16.87
CA PHE A 689 -18.20 18.28 -15.86
C PHE A 689 -19.02 19.50 -16.28
N GLY A 690 -20.13 19.71 -15.57
CA GLY A 690 -21.02 20.85 -15.78
C GLY A 690 -21.42 21.02 -17.25
N ASN A 691 -21.17 22.21 -17.80
CA ASN A 691 -21.53 22.56 -19.18
C ASN A 691 -20.46 22.17 -20.22
N GLY A 692 -19.58 21.22 -19.90
CA GLY A 692 -18.48 20.77 -20.79
C GLY A 692 -17.11 21.32 -20.41
N GLN A 693 -16.90 21.60 -19.14
CA GLN A 693 -15.59 21.99 -18.64
C GLN A 693 -14.72 20.75 -18.48
N TRP A 694 -13.43 20.87 -18.80
CA TRP A 694 -12.48 19.78 -18.66
C TRP A 694 -12.04 19.60 -17.21
N LEU A 695 -12.03 18.35 -16.74
CA LEU A 695 -11.32 17.85 -15.56
C LEU A 695 -10.18 16.95 -16.04
N ALA A 696 -9.00 17.05 -15.46
CA ALA A 696 -7.82 16.30 -15.86
C ALA A 696 -7.03 15.82 -14.64
N GLY A 697 -6.71 14.53 -14.59
CA GLY A 697 -5.75 13.95 -13.66
C GLY A 697 -4.34 14.06 -14.24
N THR A 698 -3.41 14.66 -13.49
CA THR A 698 -2.07 14.98 -13.99
C THR A 698 -0.98 14.48 -13.04
N SER A 699 0.28 14.65 -13.47
CA SER A 699 1.46 14.43 -12.60
C SER A 699 1.64 15.49 -11.50
N THR A 700 0.79 16.52 -11.49
CA THR A 700 0.87 17.66 -10.58
C THR A 700 -0.46 17.94 -9.86
N GLY A 701 -1.37 16.98 -9.81
CA GLY A 701 -2.64 17.03 -9.09
C GLY A 701 -3.83 16.87 -10.03
N ILE A 702 -4.94 17.55 -9.73
CA ILE A 702 -6.06 17.71 -10.67
C ILE A 702 -6.03 19.11 -11.26
N HIS A 703 -6.39 19.18 -12.53
CA HIS A 703 -6.62 20.42 -13.25
C HIS A 703 -8.05 20.46 -13.73
N PHE A 704 -8.75 21.58 -13.56
CA PHE A 704 -10.10 21.73 -14.09
C PHE A 704 -10.33 23.12 -14.67
N GLN A 705 -11.21 23.24 -15.65
CA GLN A 705 -11.55 24.53 -16.24
C GLN A 705 -12.66 25.22 -15.45
N ASP A 706 -12.48 26.49 -15.10
CA ASP A 706 -13.57 27.33 -14.62
C ASP A 706 -14.56 27.68 -15.76
N GLU A 707 -15.61 28.45 -15.45
CA GLU A 707 -16.63 28.85 -16.42
C GLU A 707 -16.08 29.70 -17.58
N THR A 708 -14.90 30.29 -17.40
CA THR A 708 -14.20 31.09 -18.43
C THR A 708 -13.29 30.23 -19.31
N GLY A 709 -13.18 28.93 -19.02
CA GLY A 709 -12.26 28.01 -19.69
C GLY A 709 -10.84 28.08 -19.15
N ARG A 710 -10.58 28.83 -18.06
CA ARG A 710 -9.26 28.93 -17.45
C ARG A 710 -8.99 27.72 -16.57
N TRP A 711 -7.79 27.16 -16.68
CA TRP A 711 -7.34 26.07 -15.84
C TRP A 711 -7.08 26.52 -14.39
N MET A 712 -7.66 25.79 -13.46
CA MET A 712 -7.46 25.82 -12.03
C MET A 712 -6.74 24.53 -11.61
N GLN A 713 -5.84 24.62 -10.62
CA GLN A 713 -5.09 23.48 -10.10
C GLN A 713 -5.41 23.25 -8.63
N ARG A 714 -5.48 21.98 -8.24
CA ARG A 714 -5.45 21.52 -6.85
C ARG A 714 -4.34 20.48 -6.74
N ASN A 715 -3.55 20.54 -5.68
CA ASN A 715 -2.35 19.72 -5.51
C ASN A 715 -2.03 19.58 -4.01
N VAL A 716 -0.92 18.91 -3.69
CA VAL A 716 -0.43 18.78 -2.31
C VAL A 716 -0.07 20.15 -1.74
N GLU A 717 0.50 21.04 -2.55
CA GLU A 717 0.90 22.38 -2.15
C GLU A 717 -0.28 23.28 -1.78
N SER A 718 -1.47 23.04 -2.36
CA SER A 718 -2.71 23.73 -1.97
C SER A 718 -3.37 23.15 -0.72
N GLY A 719 -2.83 22.04 -0.18
CA GLY A 719 -3.39 21.35 0.98
C GLY A 719 -4.62 20.50 0.66
N ASP A 720 -4.95 20.35 -0.62
CA ASP A 720 -6.15 19.63 -1.07
C ASP A 720 -5.90 18.14 -1.29
N PHE A 721 -4.64 17.76 -1.59
CA PHE A 721 -4.25 16.36 -1.83
C PHE A 721 -3.08 15.91 -0.96
N GLN A 722 -2.94 14.59 -0.84
CA GLN A 722 -1.81 13.94 -0.20
C GLN A 722 -0.77 13.41 -1.21
N GLU A 723 -1.13 13.35 -2.49
CA GLU A 723 -0.21 13.06 -3.60
C GLU A 723 -0.55 13.90 -4.85
N ASN A 724 0.47 14.25 -5.63
CA ASN A 724 0.32 15.01 -6.88
C ASN A 724 0.09 14.13 -8.12
N PHE A 725 0.33 12.83 -8.02
CA PHE A 725 0.25 11.92 -9.16
C PHE A 725 -1.16 11.31 -9.27
N VAL A 726 -2.05 11.99 -9.99
CA VAL A 726 -3.44 11.58 -10.20
C VAL A 726 -3.57 10.79 -11.50
N ARG A 727 -3.82 9.49 -11.39
CA ARG A 727 -3.94 8.54 -12.50
C ARG A 727 -5.32 8.49 -13.13
N ALA A 728 -6.36 8.67 -12.34
CA ALA A 728 -7.75 8.55 -12.78
C ALA A 728 -8.56 9.75 -12.27
N VAL A 729 -9.46 10.26 -13.09
CA VAL A 729 -10.43 11.28 -12.67
C VAL A 729 -11.83 10.93 -13.14
N LEU A 730 -12.81 11.29 -12.32
CA LEU A 730 -14.23 11.11 -12.63
C LEU A 730 -15.02 12.29 -12.07
N SER A 731 -15.83 12.93 -12.91
CA SER A 731 -16.86 13.87 -12.48
C SER A 731 -18.19 13.13 -12.41
N SER A 732 -18.61 12.79 -11.19
CA SER A 732 -19.87 12.09 -10.97
C SER A 732 -21.10 12.91 -11.39
N GLN A 733 -22.22 12.22 -11.61
CA GLN A 733 -23.53 12.83 -11.86
C GLN A 733 -24.01 13.69 -10.70
N GLN A 734 -23.55 13.43 -9.46
CA GLN A 734 -23.86 14.27 -8.30
C GLN A 734 -22.96 15.50 -8.19
N GLY A 735 -22.05 15.73 -9.15
CA GLY A 735 -21.15 16.88 -9.19
C GLY A 735 -19.90 16.74 -8.31
N LEU A 736 -19.63 15.55 -7.78
CA LEU A 736 -18.39 15.23 -7.07
C LEU A 736 -17.26 14.95 -8.05
N PHE A 737 -16.09 15.55 -7.84
CA PHE A 737 -14.86 15.17 -8.54
C PHE A 737 -14.14 14.10 -7.73
N LEU A 738 -13.78 13.01 -8.39
CA LEU A 738 -13.02 11.91 -7.82
C LEU A 738 -11.66 11.87 -8.49
N ALA A 739 -10.61 11.71 -7.68
CA ALA A 739 -9.22 11.66 -8.10
C ALA A 739 -8.57 10.39 -7.56
N GLY A 740 -8.26 9.45 -8.45
CA GLY A 740 -7.54 8.23 -8.15
C GLY A 740 -6.03 8.46 -8.25
N HIS A 741 -5.31 8.26 -7.15
CA HIS A 741 -3.88 8.49 -7.02
C HIS A 741 -3.05 7.24 -7.30
N GLN A 742 -1.79 7.44 -7.70
CA GLN A 742 -0.85 6.36 -7.97
C GLN A 742 -0.47 5.57 -6.71
N ASN A 743 -0.38 6.23 -5.55
CA ASN A 743 0.05 5.63 -4.29
C ASN A 743 -0.81 6.03 -3.08
N TYR A 744 -1.78 6.93 -3.24
CA TYR A 744 -2.55 7.49 -2.13
C TYR A 744 -4.04 7.11 -2.08
N GLY A 745 -4.54 6.30 -3.01
CA GLY A 745 -5.93 5.87 -3.03
C GLY A 745 -6.83 6.86 -3.73
N LEU A 746 -8.00 7.14 -3.16
CA LEU A 746 -9.04 7.97 -3.77
C LEU A 746 -9.22 9.26 -2.98
N THR A 747 -9.24 10.41 -3.66
CA THR A 747 -9.70 11.67 -3.08
C THR A 747 -10.98 12.12 -3.73
N ALA A 748 -11.92 12.56 -2.90
CA ALA A 748 -13.18 13.16 -3.31
C ALA A 748 -13.12 14.67 -3.09
N TYR A 749 -13.39 15.44 -4.13
CA TYR A 749 -13.39 16.90 -4.12
C TYR A 749 -14.76 17.40 -4.56
N PHE A 750 -15.41 18.16 -3.69
CA PHE A 750 -16.57 18.95 -4.10
C PHE A 750 -16.04 20.24 -4.72
N PRO A 751 -16.25 20.49 -6.03
CA PRO A 751 -16.17 21.83 -6.56
C PRO A 751 -17.36 22.61 -5.97
N GLY A 752 -17.29 22.94 -4.68
CA GLY A 752 -18.20 23.91 -4.09
C GLY A 752 -18.14 25.12 -5.02
N THR A 753 -19.30 25.61 -5.45
CA THR A 753 -19.43 26.76 -6.36
C THR A 753 -18.39 27.80 -5.98
N ILE A 754 -17.24 27.79 -6.65
CA ILE A 754 -16.15 28.69 -6.32
C ILE A 754 -16.72 30.02 -6.76
N PRO A 755 -17.05 30.94 -5.83
CA PRO A 755 -17.56 32.22 -6.25
C PRO A 755 -16.44 32.86 -7.05
N THR A 756 -16.67 33.05 -8.35
CA THR A 756 -15.73 33.74 -9.23
C THR A 756 -15.37 35.06 -8.56
N SER A 757 -14.11 35.19 -8.16
CA SER A 757 -13.50 36.39 -7.56
C SER A 757 -13.98 37.66 -8.29
N ALA A 758 -14.48 38.72 -7.67
CA ALA A 758 -14.14 39.31 -6.38
C ALA A 758 -15.41 39.82 -5.65
N ASP A 759 -15.34 39.93 -4.33
CA ASP A 759 -16.40 40.40 -3.41
C ASP A 759 -17.55 39.45 -3.07
N VAL A 760 -17.27 38.16 -2.86
CA VAL A 760 -18.18 37.33 -2.07
C VAL A 760 -17.68 37.31 -0.62
N GLU A 761 -18.22 38.24 0.17
CA GLU A 761 -18.27 38.08 1.62
C GLU A 761 -18.80 36.67 1.89
N THR A 762 -18.04 35.82 2.61
CA THR A 762 -18.56 34.59 3.21
C THR A 762 -19.97 34.85 3.71
N PRO A 763 -20.99 34.05 3.32
CA PRO A 763 -22.37 34.32 3.71
C PRO A 763 -22.41 34.56 5.20
N LYS A 764 -22.68 35.80 5.60
CA LYS A 764 -22.74 36.15 7.02
C LYS A 764 -23.90 35.35 7.59
N LEU A 765 -23.56 34.30 8.36
CA LEU A 765 -24.53 33.49 9.07
C LEU A 765 -25.29 34.39 10.04
N GLY A 766 -26.53 34.71 9.67
CA GLY A 766 -27.42 35.46 10.52
C GLY A 766 -28.22 34.51 11.40
N THR A 767 -28.26 34.76 12.71
CA THR A 767 -29.13 34.02 13.63
C THR A 767 -30.57 34.49 13.48
N LEU A 768 -31.52 33.57 13.33
CA LEU A 768 -32.95 33.86 13.38
C LEU A 768 -33.48 33.79 14.82
N SER A 769 -34.42 34.65 15.16
CA SER A 769 -35.23 34.51 16.37
C SER A 769 -36.63 34.03 15.97
N ILE A 770 -37.02 32.85 16.45
CA ILE A 770 -38.29 32.20 16.10
C ILE A 770 -39.20 32.24 17.32
N TYR A 771 -40.41 32.77 17.17
CA TYR A 771 -41.38 32.91 18.25
C TYR A 771 -42.81 32.58 17.79
N PRO A 772 -43.63 31.86 18.58
CA PRO A 772 -43.26 31.22 19.83
C PRO A 772 -42.36 30.00 19.58
N ASN A 773 -41.43 29.76 20.50
CA ASN A 773 -40.59 28.56 20.53
C ASN A 773 -40.47 28.09 21.99
N PRO A 774 -41.14 26.99 22.39
CA PRO A 774 -41.94 26.09 21.54
C PRO A 774 -43.23 26.72 20.99
N THR A 775 -43.72 26.21 19.86
CA THR A 775 -45.04 26.56 19.28
C THR A 775 -46.02 25.40 19.40
N LYS A 776 -47.30 25.70 19.64
CA LYS A 776 -48.40 24.72 19.71
C LYS A 776 -49.22 24.62 18.43
N ASN A 777 -49.28 25.72 17.66
CA ASN A 777 -50.28 25.88 16.61
C ASN A 777 -49.65 25.89 15.22
N SER A 778 -48.44 25.36 15.04
CA SER A 778 -47.75 25.33 13.73
C SER A 778 -47.49 26.73 13.12
N THR A 779 -47.96 27.80 13.76
CA THR A 779 -47.67 29.18 13.42
C THR A 779 -46.40 29.65 14.12
N ILE A 780 -45.44 30.15 13.35
CA ILE A 780 -44.20 30.76 13.85
C ILE A 780 -43.98 32.13 13.23
N SER A 781 -43.44 33.05 14.02
CA SER A 781 -42.96 34.36 13.58
C SER A 781 -41.44 34.36 13.59
N ILE A 782 -40.84 34.72 12.46
CA ILE A 782 -39.40 34.76 12.27
C ILE A 782 -38.94 36.21 12.28
N ARG A 783 -37.99 36.50 13.16
CA ARG A 783 -37.29 37.79 13.31
C ARG A 783 -35.82 37.62 12.95
N GLY A 784 -35.19 38.71 12.51
CA GLY A 784 -33.74 38.76 12.25
C GLY A 784 -33.38 39.00 10.78
N LEU A 785 -34.35 38.92 9.87
CA LEU A 785 -34.19 39.39 8.50
C LEU A 785 -34.16 40.93 8.50
N LYS A 786 -33.11 41.51 7.91
CA LYS A 786 -32.86 42.96 7.94
C LYS A 786 -33.12 43.67 6.61
N GLU A 787 -33.30 42.92 5.53
CA GLU A 787 -33.31 43.44 4.17
C GLU A 787 -34.55 42.97 3.41
N ASP A 788 -35.12 43.86 2.59
CA ASP A 788 -36.27 43.53 1.76
C ASP A 788 -35.84 42.55 0.64
N GLY A 789 -36.62 41.51 0.38
CA GLY A 789 -36.39 40.64 -0.76
C GLY A 789 -37.10 39.29 -0.74
N ASN A 790 -36.91 38.53 -1.82
CA ASN A 790 -37.37 37.15 -1.93
C ASN A 790 -36.34 36.23 -1.28
N TYR A 791 -36.79 35.41 -0.35
CA TYR A 791 -35.99 34.40 0.33
C TYR A 791 -36.53 33.01 0.04
N GLN A 792 -35.62 32.03 -0.08
CA GLN A 792 -35.95 30.61 -0.08
C GLN A 792 -35.92 30.10 1.36
N LEU A 793 -37.08 29.65 1.84
CA LEU A 793 -37.24 29.10 3.18
C LEU A 793 -37.35 27.58 3.08
N ARG A 794 -36.57 26.86 3.89
CA ARG A 794 -36.58 25.40 4.01
C ARG A 794 -36.65 25.00 5.48
N ILE A 795 -37.45 24.00 5.82
CA ILE A 795 -37.58 23.44 7.17
C ILE A 795 -37.24 21.96 7.12
N PHE A 796 -36.40 21.51 8.04
CA PHE A 796 -35.93 20.14 8.20
C PHE A 796 -36.33 19.62 9.59
N ASP A 797 -36.62 18.33 9.70
CA ASP A 797 -36.75 17.68 11.02
C ASP A 797 -35.38 17.33 11.63
N SER A 798 -35.38 16.77 12.83
CA SER A 798 -34.17 16.33 13.54
C SER A 798 -33.40 15.17 12.89
N GLN A 799 -33.92 14.59 11.80
CA GLN A 799 -33.22 13.59 10.98
C GLN A 799 -32.65 14.21 9.69
N GLY A 800 -32.74 15.53 9.52
CA GLY A 800 -32.32 16.25 8.30
C GLY A 800 -33.29 16.12 7.13
N LYS A 801 -34.48 15.51 7.32
CA LYS A 801 -35.47 15.36 6.25
C LYS A 801 -36.25 16.66 6.08
N MET A 802 -36.23 17.21 4.87
CA MET A 802 -37.00 18.40 4.52
C MET A 802 -38.51 18.15 4.68
N LYS A 803 -39.18 19.02 5.43
CA LYS A 803 -40.64 19.00 5.67
C LYS A 803 -41.40 20.10 4.94
N HIS A 804 -40.75 21.23 4.71
CA HIS A 804 -41.38 22.38 4.08
C HIS A 804 -40.36 23.18 3.27
N GLN A 805 -40.78 23.68 2.10
CA GLN A 805 -40.02 24.63 1.32
C GLN A 805 -40.98 25.64 0.69
N THR A 806 -40.67 26.93 0.81
CA THR A 806 -41.45 27.99 0.18
C THR A 806 -40.60 29.22 -0.13
N SER A 807 -41.04 30.01 -1.10
CA SER A 807 -40.48 31.34 -1.35
C SER A 807 -41.28 32.38 -0.58
N VAL A 808 -40.59 33.23 0.19
CA VAL A 808 -41.22 34.30 0.96
C VAL A 808 -40.66 35.64 0.52
N ASN A 809 -41.56 36.60 0.24
CA ASN A 809 -41.16 37.98 0.02
C ASN A 809 -41.24 38.70 1.37
N PHE A 810 -40.10 39.11 1.91
CA PHE A 810 -40.02 39.81 3.18
C PHE A 810 -39.82 41.30 2.94
N GLN A 811 -40.61 42.14 3.61
CA GLN A 811 -40.38 43.58 3.69
C GLN A 811 -39.93 43.92 5.12
N SER A 812 -38.81 44.61 5.26
CA SER A 812 -38.22 45.03 6.54
C SER A 812 -39.17 45.88 7.40
N SER A 813 -40.16 46.53 6.78
CA SER A 813 -41.26 47.23 7.45
C SER A 813 -42.16 46.30 8.28
N GLU A 814 -42.25 45.00 7.93
CA GLU A 814 -43.13 44.04 8.59
C GLU A 814 -42.54 43.49 9.91
N SER A 815 -41.23 43.68 10.15
CA SER A 815 -40.46 43.23 11.33
C SER A 815 -40.50 41.73 11.67
N ASN A 816 -41.47 40.98 11.14
CA ASN A 816 -41.76 39.57 11.40
C ASN A 816 -42.29 38.90 10.13
N LEU A 817 -41.74 37.75 9.78
CA LEU A 817 -42.34 36.85 8.80
C LEU A 817 -43.19 35.82 9.56
N SER A 818 -44.51 35.84 9.39
CA SER A 818 -45.40 34.85 9.98
C SER A 818 -45.65 33.71 9.01
N LEU A 819 -45.46 32.48 9.46
CA LEU A 819 -45.69 31.27 8.69
C LEU A 819 -46.65 30.37 9.44
N ASP A 820 -47.61 29.81 8.72
CA ASP A 820 -48.54 28.82 9.24
C ASP A 820 -48.27 27.49 8.55
N ILE A 821 -47.61 26.56 9.25
CA ILE A 821 -46.97 25.38 8.65
C ILE A 821 -47.37 24.15 9.42
N ASN A 822 -48.22 23.30 8.86
CA ASN A 822 -48.69 22.08 9.54
C ASN A 822 -47.54 21.09 9.77
N LEU A 823 -46.97 21.09 10.98
CA LEU A 823 -45.87 20.22 11.41
C LEU A 823 -46.33 19.39 12.61
N ASN A 824 -45.87 18.13 12.67
CA ASN A 824 -46.08 17.28 13.84
C ASN A 824 -45.23 17.76 15.02
N ALA A 825 -45.48 17.24 16.24
CA ALA A 825 -44.61 17.53 17.37
C ALA A 825 -43.17 17.03 17.10
N GLY A 826 -42.18 17.87 17.36
CA GLY A 826 -40.78 17.58 17.04
C GLY A 826 -39.87 18.81 17.04
N LEU A 827 -38.56 18.56 17.00
CA LEU A 827 -37.54 19.59 16.80
C LEU A 827 -37.33 19.82 15.30
N TYR A 828 -37.33 21.08 14.89
CA TYR A 828 -37.16 21.49 13.51
C TYR A 828 -36.07 22.54 13.36
N PHE A 829 -35.37 22.47 12.23
CA PHE A 829 -34.38 23.44 11.79
C PHE A 829 -34.94 24.20 10.61
N ILE A 830 -34.76 25.52 10.59
CA ILE A 830 -35.18 26.37 9.49
C ILE A 830 -33.96 27.06 8.88
N GLU A 831 -33.90 27.03 7.56
CA GLU A 831 -32.94 27.77 6.75
C GLU A 831 -33.68 28.79 5.89
N ILE A 832 -33.17 30.03 5.88
CA ILE A 832 -33.66 31.09 5.00
C ILE A 832 -32.47 31.61 4.19
N GLY A 833 -32.45 31.32 2.90
CA GLY A 833 -31.38 31.71 1.99
C GLY A 833 -31.82 32.77 0.99
N ARG A 834 -30.94 33.74 0.71
CA ARG A 834 -31.02 34.64 -0.45
C ARG A 834 -29.62 34.88 -0.98
N GLU A 835 -29.37 34.51 -2.23
CA GLU A 835 -28.10 34.69 -2.98
C GLU A 835 -26.84 34.48 -2.11
N ASN A 836 -26.38 35.51 -1.41
CA ASN A 836 -25.14 35.51 -0.62
C ASN A 836 -25.35 35.55 0.91
N ARG A 837 -26.56 35.28 1.43
CA ARG A 837 -26.82 35.21 2.87
C ARG A 837 -27.68 34.01 3.21
N MET A 838 -27.25 33.31 4.25
CA MET A 838 -27.98 32.21 4.84
C MET A 838 -28.26 32.56 6.30
N TYR A 839 -29.51 32.37 6.69
CA TYR A 839 -29.97 32.51 8.05
C TYR A 839 -30.46 31.15 8.53
N SER A 840 -30.14 30.78 9.77
CA SER A 840 -30.60 29.54 10.36
C SER A 840 -31.17 29.76 11.76
N GLY A 841 -32.04 28.84 12.17
CA GLY A 841 -32.58 28.78 13.52
C GLY A 841 -33.24 27.43 13.77
N ALA A 842 -33.54 27.15 15.04
CA ALA A 842 -34.23 25.93 15.44
C ALA A 842 -35.46 26.26 16.28
N PHE A 843 -36.52 25.46 16.14
CA PHE A 843 -37.73 25.59 16.95
C PHE A 843 -38.38 24.24 17.26
N LEU A 844 -39.08 24.19 18.38
CA LEU A 844 -39.79 23.01 18.86
C LEU A 844 -41.30 23.17 18.62
N VAL A 845 -41.92 22.18 18.00
CA VAL A 845 -43.39 22.04 17.92
C VAL A 845 -43.83 21.07 19.02
N VAL A 846 -44.80 21.47 19.83
CA VAL A 846 -45.36 20.64 20.92
C VAL A 846 -46.87 20.49 20.74
N GLU A 847 -47.42 19.40 21.27
CA GLU A 847 -48.87 19.11 21.24
C GLU A 847 -49.74 20.09 22.08
#